data_AF-A0A534N379-F1
#
_entry.id   AF-A0A534N379-F1
#
_cell.length_a   1.000
_cell.length_b   1.000
_cell.length_c   1.000
_cell.angle_alpha   90.00
_cell.angle_beta   90.00
_cell.angle_gamma   90.00
#
_symmetry.space_group_name_H-M   'P 1'
#
loop_
_entity.id
_entity.type
_entity.pdbx_description
1 polymer ?
#
loop_
_entity_poly.entity_id
_entity_poly.type
_entity_poly.pdbx_seq_one_letter_code
_entity_poly.pdbx_strand_id
1 'polypeptide(L)'
;MKLARRIFGGLTVALCACSGSTTQPNASGTIGIAVDVSALRNDGSLAHVTVTVLDAQGHPASGSVAFTASAGSLNGSGTTALSAALDTAGRATVTYACDVSMDPARCGPGSVAVNATWSGVTNGMRLTLQGLSSSTDAGSPDAGSPGGTDAGTGGSGSAGPPASVIATSTVPAILGLKGSGIQETGVTTFLVTDAAGRPVSNLAVTFGQRQPALVTLGRTTATTGSDGTASVDYSSGSEVGVSAITASIAAGAGGSQAIAVRGAKPSAAGFYFRCEKGNLPAYQTTPALETMTCEVRLSDRYGNRVGIPTPVRFATEAGSIDSFAMTKGFDPANPNDPTEGTAVVTFTTDMGNGFRPADVAPLLAAPSQYPWPRQAEPQELVGSVTRNPRDQLVTLIAMTDGEEAFVDANHNGSLDANEVFYDLGDPFIDANDDGAYDQVYTGGPWETRFCSDTTNCSSYNGPNGVWDSATTIWVPTWVAFTDNAWPHTAAAGVSEPTWSYSPQCVAEGAATFASIYVFDEFMNSPAAGTTYTDPVLDKGDPKITVAKHGFFEEPDNWGAMGKYGLDFDYWPVLPGGGACAAPASPTAPTACVLKLFFMDFEDGFRGTIEADNTLATGGTCPALKTFVTSIGTVNVKGPTLRASQSGQYAP
;
A
#
# COMPACT_ATOMS: atom_id res chain seq x y z
N MET A 1 43.59 -12.19 18.09
CA MET A 1 43.88 -13.47 17.40
C MET A 1 43.56 -13.31 15.92
N LYS A 2 44.57 -13.42 15.05
CA LYS A 2 44.41 -13.42 13.58
C LYS A 2 43.90 -14.79 13.14
N LEU A 3 42.84 -14.87 12.33
CA LEU A 3 42.58 -16.04 11.50
C LEU A 3 42.14 -15.60 10.09
N ALA A 4 42.67 -16.32 9.11
CA ALA A 4 42.90 -15.89 7.75
C ALA A 4 41.74 -16.16 6.79
N ARG A 5 41.53 -15.22 5.84
CA ARG A 5 40.73 -15.39 4.62
C ARG A 5 41.41 -16.41 3.68
N ARG A 6 40.65 -17.40 3.21
CA ARG A 6 41.00 -18.24 2.05
C ARG A 6 40.26 -17.77 0.80
N ILE A 7 41.04 -17.68 -0.25
CA ILE A 7 40.72 -17.38 -1.65
C ILE A 7 40.09 -18.62 -2.29
N PHE A 8 39.05 -18.44 -3.12
CA PHE A 8 38.77 -19.35 -4.24
C PHE A 8 38.48 -18.53 -5.50
N GLY A 9 39.38 -18.71 -6.48
CA GLY A 9 39.34 -18.11 -7.80
C GLY A 9 38.36 -18.82 -8.74
N GLY A 10 37.94 -18.06 -9.75
CA GLY A 10 36.93 -18.45 -10.72
C GLY A 10 37.37 -19.47 -11.76
N LEU A 11 36.35 -20.07 -12.38
CA LEU A 11 36.44 -20.91 -13.55
C LEU A 11 35.46 -20.34 -14.60
N THR A 12 36.00 -19.65 -15.59
CA THR A 12 35.28 -19.20 -16.80
C THR A 12 35.26 -20.36 -17.80
N VAL A 13 34.07 -20.87 -18.11
CA VAL A 13 33.86 -21.83 -19.20
C VAL A 13 33.29 -21.07 -20.39
N ALA A 14 34.08 -20.98 -21.45
CA ALA A 14 33.65 -20.53 -22.77
C ALA A 14 33.02 -21.71 -23.53
N LEU A 15 31.80 -21.55 -24.04
CA LEU A 15 31.20 -22.48 -25.00
C LEU A 15 31.01 -21.81 -26.36
N CYS A 16 31.54 -22.49 -27.38
CA CYS A 16 31.48 -22.15 -28.80
C CYS A 16 30.06 -22.00 -29.35
N ALA A 17 29.87 -20.99 -30.20
CA ALA A 17 28.73 -20.90 -31.10
C ALA A 17 28.90 -21.89 -32.26
N CYS A 18 27.94 -22.81 -32.41
CA CYS A 18 27.76 -23.59 -33.63
C CYS A 18 26.71 -22.92 -34.52
N SER A 19 27.07 -22.72 -35.79
CA SER A 19 26.19 -22.28 -36.87
C SER A 19 25.20 -23.39 -37.21
N GLY A 20 23.96 -23.25 -36.76
CA GLY A 20 22.85 -24.13 -37.12
C GLY A 20 21.80 -23.35 -37.91
N SER A 21 21.75 -23.59 -39.21
CA SER A 21 20.60 -23.25 -40.05
C SER A 21 19.40 -24.11 -39.63
N THR A 22 18.45 -23.53 -38.90
CA THR A 22 17.16 -24.16 -38.63
C THR A 22 16.03 -23.29 -39.15
N THR A 23 15.21 -23.92 -39.98
CA THR A 23 13.91 -23.52 -40.50
C THR A 23 13.07 -22.67 -39.53
N GLN A 24 12.37 -21.69 -40.10
CA GLN A 24 11.44 -20.76 -39.44
C GLN A 24 10.63 -21.41 -38.30
N PRO A 25 10.63 -20.83 -37.09
CA PRO A 25 9.64 -21.18 -36.08
C PRO A 25 8.28 -20.62 -36.51
N ASN A 26 7.27 -21.49 -36.56
CA ASN A 26 5.88 -21.10 -36.74
C ASN A 26 5.50 -20.05 -35.68
N ALA A 27 4.85 -18.98 -36.13
CA ALA A 27 4.47 -17.84 -35.32
C ALA A 27 3.51 -18.22 -34.18
N SER A 28 4.00 -18.11 -32.96
CA SER A 28 3.20 -18.11 -31.74
C SER A 28 3.56 -16.81 -31.02
N GLY A 29 2.61 -15.90 -30.89
CA GLY A 29 2.80 -14.58 -30.27
C GLY A 29 1.44 -13.93 -30.09
N THR A 30 1.34 -12.94 -29.21
CA THR A 30 0.07 -12.24 -28.93
C THR A 30 0.13 -10.81 -29.42
N ILE A 31 -0.94 -10.34 -30.05
CA ILE A 31 -1.10 -8.96 -30.48
C ILE A 31 -2.29 -8.35 -29.76
N GLY A 32 -2.08 -7.27 -29.01
CA GLY A 32 -3.11 -6.45 -28.38
C GLY A 32 -3.26 -5.14 -29.14
N ILE A 33 -4.48 -4.65 -29.28
CA ILE A 33 -4.79 -3.39 -29.97
C ILE A 33 -5.69 -2.52 -29.09
N ALA A 34 -5.37 -1.23 -29.00
CA ALA A 34 -6.09 -0.23 -28.23
C ALA A 34 -6.21 1.06 -29.03
N VAL A 35 -7.22 1.86 -28.70
CA VAL A 35 -7.44 3.20 -29.26
C VAL A 35 -7.63 4.19 -28.11
N ASP A 36 -7.21 5.43 -28.31
CA ASP A 36 -7.31 6.51 -27.32
C ASP A 36 -8.74 7.06 -27.12
N VAL A 37 -9.65 6.80 -28.07
CA VAL A 37 -11.04 7.31 -28.04
C VAL A 37 -12.08 6.21 -28.21
N SER A 38 -13.16 6.25 -27.43
CA SER A 38 -14.25 5.26 -27.51
C SER A 38 -15.19 5.48 -28.72
N ALA A 39 -15.23 6.71 -29.25
CA ALA A 39 -15.95 7.07 -30.46
C ALA A 39 -15.26 8.27 -31.15
N LEU A 40 -15.21 8.24 -32.49
CA LEU A 40 -14.58 9.26 -33.32
C LEU A 40 -15.64 10.00 -34.15
N ARG A 41 -15.58 11.32 -34.20
CA ARG A 41 -16.45 12.11 -35.12
C ARG A 41 -16.00 11.88 -36.55
N ASN A 42 -16.95 11.72 -37.47
CA ASN A 42 -16.66 11.47 -38.88
C ASN A 42 -16.35 12.75 -39.70
N ASP A 43 -15.70 13.73 -39.06
CA ASP A 43 -15.34 15.04 -39.61
C ASP A 43 -13.84 15.16 -39.95
N GLY A 44 -13.12 14.03 -39.98
CA GLY A 44 -11.68 14.00 -40.16
C GLY A 44 -10.85 14.11 -38.87
N SER A 45 -11.51 14.10 -37.70
CA SER A 45 -10.83 13.95 -36.40
C SER A 45 -9.89 12.75 -36.36
N LEU A 46 -8.78 12.86 -35.60
CA LEU A 46 -7.75 11.84 -35.48
C LEU A 46 -7.95 10.99 -34.22
N ALA A 47 -7.81 9.67 -34.35
CA ALA A 47 -7.67 8.71 -33.27
C ALA A 47 -6.27 8.07 -33.32
N HIS A 48 -5.66 7.79 -32.18
CA HIS A 48 -4.40 7.04 -32.09
C HIS A 48 -4.68 5.58 -31.79
N VAL A 49 -4.30 4.71 -32.72
CA VAL A 49 -4.41 3.26 -32.59
C VAL A 49 -3.04 2.72 -32.23
N THR A 50 -2.92 2.17 -31.02
CA THR A 50 -1.69 1.56 -30.51
C THR A 50 -1.82 0.05 -30.46
N VAL A 51 -0.81 -0.64 -30.98
CA VAL A 51 -0.67 -2.09 -30.91
C VAL A 51 0.50 -2.44 -30.01
N THR A 52 0.34 -3.49 -29.21
CA THR A 52 1.40 -4.12 -28.43
C THR A 52 1.54 -5.57 -28.87
N VAL A 53 2.75 -6.02 -29.16
CA VAL A 53 3.04 -7.38 -29.62
C VAL A 53 4.03 -8.05 -28.68
N LEU A 54 3.69 -9.26 -28.25
CA LEU A 54 4.57 -10.12 -27.47
C LEU A 54 4.86 -11.42 -28.24
N ASP A 55 6.07 -11.95 -28.08
CA ASP A 55 6.45 -13.25 -28.63
C ASP A 55 5.83 -14.43 -27.85
N ALA A 56 6.13 -15.66 -28.27
CA ALA A 56 5.62 -16.89 -27.64
C ALA A 56 6.01 -17.03 -26.15
N GLN A 57 7.06 -16.32 -25.72
CA GLN A 57 7.61 -16.33 -24.38
C GLN A 57 7.12 -15.14 -23.54
N GLY A 58 6.26 -14.27 -24.09
CA GLY A 58 5.72 -13.11 -23.41
C GLY A 58 6.64 -11.90 -23.37
N HIS A 59 7.73 -11.88 -24.15
CA HIS A 59 8.63 -10.72 -24.26
C HIS A 59 8.19 -9.79 -25.40
N PRO A 60 8.55 -8.48 -25.33
CA PRO A 60 8.32 -7.54 -26.43
C PRO A 60 8.85 -8.06 -27.77
N ALA A 61 7.95 -8.16 -28.76
CA ALA A 61 8.31 -8.63 -30.09
C ALA A 61 9.03 -7.54 -30.90
N SER A 62 9.84 -7.96 -31.89
CA SER A 62 10.51 -7.05 -32.83
C SER A 62 10.00 -7.24 -34.26
N GLY A 63 10.22 -6.26 -35.13
CA GLY A 63 9.80 -6.29 -36.54
C GLY A 63 8.76 -5.22 -36.88
N SER A 64 7.90 -5.48 -37.86
CA SER A 64 6.85 -4.55 -38.28
C SER A 64 5.46 -5.18 -38.20
N VAL A 65 4.48 -4.37 -37.85
CA VAL A 65 3.05 -4.72 -37.81
C VAL A 65 2.37 -4.13 -39.03
N ALA A 66 1.48 -4.90 -39.67
CA ALA A 66 0.62 -4.42 -40.75
C ALA A 66 -0.75 -4.02 -40.18
N PHE A 67 -1.08 -2.74 -40.29
CA PHE A 67 -2.39 -2.18 -39.96
C PHE A 67 -3.27 -2.18 -41.21
N THR A 68 -4.52 -2.58 -41.06
CA THR A 68 -5.55 -2.51 -42.11
C THR A 68 -6.87 -2.02 -41.52
N ALA A 69 -7.43 -0.95 -42.05
CA ALA A 69 -8.76 -0.44 -41.74
C ALA A 69 -9.76 -0.81 -42.84
N SER A 70 -11.04 -0.97 -42.50
CA SER A 70 -12.09 -1.22 -43.50
C SER A 70 -12.49 0.03 -44.29
N ALA A 71 -12.22 1.23 -43.75
CA ALA A 71 -12.48 2.54 -44.35
C ALA A 71 -11.64 3.63 -43.66
N GLY A 72 -11.43 4.79 -44.28
CA GLY A 72 -10.67 5.91 -43.72
C GLY A 72 -9.19 5.93 -44.13
N SER A 73 -8.38 6.70 -43.41
CA SER A 73 -6.97 6.98 -43.72
C SER A 73 -6.08 6.71 -42.51
N LEU A 74 -4.99 5.96 -42.71
CA LEU A 74 -3.97 5.69 -41.69
C LEU A 74 -2.77 6.63 -41.88
N ASN A 75 -2.28 7.28 -40.83
CA ASN A 75 -1.17 8.25 -40.87
C ASN A 75 -1.30 9.35 -41.94
N GLY A 76 -2.54 9.74 -42.30
CA GLY A 76 -2.78 10.75 -43.33
C GLY A 76 -2.35 10.35 -44.74
N SER A 77 -2.08 9.06 -44.99
CA SER A 77 -1.60 8.56 -46.29
C SER A 77 -2.69 8.47 -47.37
N GLY A 78 -3.96 8.55 -46.98
CA GLY A 78 -5.11 8.27 -47.86
C GLY A 78 -5.29 6.78 -48.14
N THR A 79 -4.55 5.89 -47.46
CA THR A 79 -4.65 4.44 -47.59
C THR A 79 -5.27 3.81 -46.36
N THR A 80 -6.00 2.72 -46.58
CA THR A 80 -6.57 1.89 -45.51
C THR A 80 -5.62 0.81 -45.02
N ALA A 81 -4.39 0.74 -45.54
CA ALA A 81 -3.38 -0.20 -45.09
C ALA A 81 -2.02 0.49 -44.94
N LEU A 82 -1.29 0.14 -43.89
CA LEU A 82 0.02 0.70 -43.55
C LEU A 82 0.85 -0.32 -42.74
N SER A 83 2.16 -0.35 -42.92
CA SER A 83 3.05 -1.07 -42.00
C SER A 83 3.84 -0.11 -41.13
N ALA A 84 3.90 -0.39 -39.83
CA ALA A 84 4.66 0.39 -38.85
C ALA A 84 5.66 -0.51 -38.10
N ALA A 85 6.85 0.02 -37.81
CA ALA A 85 7.86 -0.69 -37.04
C ALA A 85 7.53 -0.71 -35.55
N LEU A 86 7.83 -1.82 -34.88
CA LEU A 86 7.73 -1.96 -33.43
C LEU A 86 8.90 -1.26 -32.75
N ASP A 87 8.62 -0.58 -31.65
CA ASP A 87 9.63 -0.02 -30.75
C ASP A 87 10.26 -1.10 -29.84
N THR A 88 11.17 -0.68 -28.96
CA THR A 88 11.87 -1.57 -28.02
C THR A 88 10.97 -2.21 -26.96
N ALA A 89 9.75 -1.68 -26.78
CA ALA A 89 8.71 -2.24 -25.92
C ALA A 89 7.69 -3.08 -26.70
N GLY A 90 7.95 -3.36 -27.99
CA GLY A 90 7.07 -4.15 -28.84
C GLY A 90 5.78 -3.42 -29.20
N ARG A 91 5.79 -2.09 -29.24
CA ARG A 91 4.62 -1.26 -29.54
C ARG A 91 4.74 -0.53 -30.88
N ALA A 92 3.62 -0.32 -31.55
CA ALA A 92 3.51 0.57 -32.71
C ALA A 92 2.21 1.37 -32.64
N THR A 93 2.28 2.67 -32.93
CA THR A 93 1.12 3.57 -32.95
C THR A 93 0.94 4.17 -34.33
N VAL A 94 -0.30 4.17 -34.83
CA VAL A 94 -0.72 4.83 -36.08
C VAL A 94 -1.89 5.76 -35.79
N THR A 95 -1.98 6.87 -36.52
CA THR A 95 -3.17 7.73 -36.50
C THR A 95 -4.20 7.22 -37.50
N TYR A 96 -5.46 7.33 -37.13
CA TYR A 96 -6.61 6.96 -37.94
C TYR A 96 -7.56 8.16 -38.06
N ALA A 97 -8.04 8.43 -39.26
CA ALA A 97 -9.11 9.41 -39.51
C ALA A 97 -10.13 8.88 -40.52
N CYS A 98 -11.39 9.30 -40.37
CA CYS A 98 -12.44 9.11 -41.36
C CYS A 98 -13.19 10.43 -41.55
N ASP A 99 -13.30 10.89 -42.79
CA ASP A 99 -14.02 12.11 -43.14
C ASP A 99 -15.17 11.77 -44.10
N VAL A 100 -16.40 11.98 -43.65
CA VAL A 100 -17.61 11.71 -44.43
C VAL A 100 -17.75 12.62 -45.64
N SER A 101 -17.11 13.80 -45.63
CA SER A 101 -17.09 14.70 -46.78
C SER A 101 -16.18 14.21 -47.90
N MET A 102 -15.20 13.37 -47.57
CA MET A 102 -14.26 12.76 -48.51
C MET A 102 -14.68 11.36 -48.99
N ASP A 103 -15.25 10.53 -48.10
CA ASP A 103 -15.78 9.20 -48.45
C ASP A 103 -17.17 8.98 -47.82
N PRO A 104 -18.24 9.54 -48.42
CA PRO A 104 -19.60 9.46 -47.87
C PRO A 104 -20.16 8.04 -47.82
N ALA A 105 -19.62 7.13 -48.66
CA ALA A 105 -20.09 5.76 -48.78
C ALA A 105 -19.54 4.85 -47.66
N ARG A 106 -18.40 5.20 -47.04
CA ARG A 106 -17.69 4.34 -46.09
C ARG A 106 -17.31 5.01 -44.77
N CYS A 107 -17.33 6.34 -44.68
CA CYS A 107 -17.12 7.12 -43.45
C CYS A 107 -18.45 7.66 -42.84
N GLY A 108 -19.59 7.04 -43.14
CA GLY A 108 -20.87 7.35 -42.50
C GLY A 108 -20.92 6.98 -41.00
N PRO A 109 -21.96 7.42 -40.26
CA PRO A 109 -22.18 6.98 -38.89
C PRO A 109 -22.28 5.44 -38.83
N GLY A 110 -21.47 4.82 -37.98
CA GLY A 110 -21.32 3.36 -37.98
C GLY A 110 -20.10 2.89 -37.21
N SER A 111 -19.51 1.78 -37.63
CA SER A 111 -18.26 1.28 -37.04
C SER A 111 -17.28 0.85 -38.12
N VAL A 112 -16.01 1.20 -37.93
CA VAL A 112 -14.91 0.81 -38.82
C VAL A 112 -14.04 -0.21 -38.10
N ALA A 113 -13.72 -1.32 -38.78
CA ALA A 113 -12.78 -2.31 -38.27
C ALA A 113 -11.35 -1.85 -38.55
N VAL A 114 -10.50 -1.90 -37.53
CA VAL A 114 -9.05 -1.69 -37.64
C VAL A 114 -8.38 -2.96 -37.13
N ASN A 115 -7.70 -3.67 -38.04
CA ASN A 115 -6.96 -4.88 -37.75
C ASN A 115 -5.47 -4.60 -37.78
N ALA A 116 -4.72 -5.35 -36.97
CA ALA A 116 -3.28 -5.36 -36.96
C ALA A 116 -2.81 -6.81 -37.09
N THR A 117 -1.85 -7.05 -37.98
CA THR A 117 -1.29 -8.38 -38.25
C THR A 117 0.21 -8.35 -38.08
N TRP A 118 0.75 -9.27 -37.29
CA TRP A 118 2.18 -9.46 -37.08
C TRP A 118 2.52 -10.93 -37.20
N SER A 119 3.47 -11.26 -38.09
CA SER A 119 3.95 -12.64 -38.33
C SER A 119 2.81 -13.66 -38.54
N GLY A 120 1.69 -13.26 -39.15
CA GLY A 120 0.52 -14.13 -39.38
C GLY A 120 -0.49 -14.23 -38.23
N VAL A 121 -0.23 -13.59 -37.08
CA VAL A 121 -1.21 -13.42 -35.99
C VAL A 121 -1.95 -12.09 -36.19
N THR A 122 -3.29 -12.13 -36.21
CA THR A 122 -4.13 -10.94 -36.41
C THR A 122 -5.01 -10.68 -35.19
N ASN A 123 -5.10 -9.43 -34.75
CA ASN A 123 -6.11 -8.94 -33.80
C ASN A 123 -6.72 -7.64 -34.33
N GLY A 124 -7.94 -7.32 -33.95
CA GLY A 124 -8.65 -6.16 -34.46
C GLY A 124 -9.64 -5.57 -33.48
N MET A 125 -9.97 -4.32 -33.70
CA MET A 125 -10.89 -3.52 -32.90
C MET A 125 -11.89 -2.82 -33.83
N ARG A 126 -13.08 -2.49 -33.30
CA ARG A 126 -14.01 -1.58 -33.98
C ARG A 126 -13.96 -0.19 -33.35
N LEU A 127 -13.80 0.82 -34.20
CA LEU A 127 -13.93 2.22 -33.82
C LEU A 127 -15.30 2.74 -34.25
N THR A 128 -16.06 3.29 -33.31
CA THR A 128 -17.39 3.86 -33.59
C THR A 128 -17.25 5.24 -34.24
N LEU A 129 -17.88 5.44 -35.40
CA LEU A 129 -17.98 6.73 -36.08
C LEU A 129 -19.31 7.39 -35.72
N GLN A 130 -19.23 8.58 -35.12
CA GLN A 130 -20.38 9.44 -34.86
C GLN A 130 -20.63 10.34 -36.07
N GLY A 131 -21.88 10.35 -36.55
CA GLY A 131 -22.31 11.23 -37.62
C GLY A 131 -22.37 12.68 -37.16
N LEU A 132 -22.21 13.62 -38.10
CA LEU A 132 -22.50 15.04 -37.88
C LEU A 132 -23.96 15.20 -37.44
N SER A 133 -24.19 15.59 -36.20
CA SER A 133 -25.53 15.89 -35.69
C SER A 133 -26.08 17.11 -36.43
N SER A 134 -27.03 16.93 -37.34
CA SER A 134 -27.89 18.01 -37.82
C SER A 134 -28.88 18.38 -36.72
N SER A 135 -29.00 19.68 -36.46
CA SER A 135 -29.94 20.28 -35.53
C SER A 135 -31.38 19.85 -35.82
N THR A 136 -32.08 19.38 -34.80
CA THR A 136 -33.54 19.24 -34.79
C THR A 136 -34.19 20.63 -34.74
N ASP A 137 -34.97 21.00 -35.75
CA ASP A 137 -36.02 22.01 -35.65
C ASP A 137 -37.37 21.36 -35.98
N ALA A 138 -38.36 21.73 -35.16
CA ALA A 138 -39.68 21.15 -35.10
C ALA A 138 -40.63 21.85 -36.09
N GLY A 139 -41.41 21.08 -36.85
CA GLY A 139 -42.44 21.64 -37.73
C GLY A 139 -43.46 20.63 -38.24
N SER A 140 -44.62 20.63 -37.58
CA SER A 140 -46.01 20.28 -37.96
C SER A 140 -46.31 19.26 -39.08
N PRO A 141 -47.32 18.37 -38.90
CA PRO A 141 -47.80 17.47 -39.94
C PRO A 141 -48.80 18.18 -40.87
N ASP A 142 -48.61 18.06 -42.18
CA ASP A 142 -49.67 18.34 -43.15
C ASP A 142 -49.70 17.27 -44.25
N ALA A 143 -50.91 17.01 -44.71
CA ALA A 143 -51.31 15.87 -45.52
C ALA A 143 -50.88 15.99 -46.99
N GLY A 144 -50.37 14.89 -47.56
CA GLY A 144 -50.11 14.75 -48.99
C GLY A 144 -49.76 13.30 -49.36
N SER A 145 -50.61 12.67 -50.17
CA SER A 145 -50.51 11.28 -50.65
C SER A 145 -49.47 11.09 -51.78
N PRO A 146 -49.14 9.84 -52.18
CA PRO A 146 -47.78 9.38 -52.45
C PRO A 146 -47.33 9.50 -53.91
N GLY A 147 -46.03 9.62 -54.13
CA GLY A 147 -45.43 9.52 -55.47
C GLY A 147 -43.92 9.73 -55.44
N GLY A 148 -43.17 8.63 -55.36
CA GLY A 148 -41.73 8.64 -55.48
C GLY A 148 -41.11 7.35 -54.96
N THR A 149 -41.01 6.34 -55.82
CA THR A 149 -40.11 5.20 -55.60
C THR A 149 -38.68 5.69 -55.67
N ASP A 150 -38.11 5.99 -54.50
CA ASP A 150 -36.68 5.99 -54.27
C ASP A 150 -36.30 4.57 -53.83
N ALA A 151 -35.57 3.92 -54.73
CA ALA A 151 -34.89 2.67 -54.48
C ALA A 151 -33.67 2.92 -53.58
N GLY A 152 -33.88 2.69 -52.29
CA GLY A 152 -32.82 2.65 -51.29
C GLY A 152 -33.08 1.56 -50.26
N THR A 153 -33.45 0.35 -50.69
CA THR A 153 -33.37 -0.84 -49.84
C THR A 153 -31.91 -1.04 -49.42
N GLY A 154 -31.53 -0.45 -48.29
CA GLY A 154 -30.36 -0.89 -47.51
C GLY A 154 -30.56 -2.37 -47.21
N GLY A 155 -29.78 -3.19 -47.91
CA GLY A 155 -30.02 -4.61 -48.01
C GLY A 155 -30.07 -5.29 -46.64
N SER A 156 -31.25 -5.81 -46.30
CA SER A 156 -31.40 -7.02 -45.48
C SER A 156 -30.90 -8.23 -46.29
N GLY A 157 -29.62 -8.21 -46.66
CA GLY A 157 -28.95 -9.40 -47.14
C GLY A 157 -28.72 -10.30 -45.93
N SER A 158 -29.24 -11.53 -45.98
CA SER A 158 -28.96 -12.53 -44.93
C SER A 158 -27.46 -12.54 -44.64
N ALA A 159 -27.10 -12.49 -43.35
CA ALA A 159 -25.70 -12.55 -42.95
C ALA A 159 -25.00 -13.72 -43.64
N GLY A 160 -23.79 -13.49 -44.15
CA GLY A 160 -22.99 -14.53 -44.77
C GLY A 160 -22.54 -15.58 -43.73
N PRO A 161 -21.72 -16.57 -44.17
CA PRO A 161 -21.10 -17.51 -43.24
C PRO A 161 -20.38 -16.76 -42.10
N PRO A 162 -20.45 -17.26 -40.86
CA PRO A 162 -19.84 -16.58 -39.73
C PRO A 162 -18.31 -16.60 -39.87
N ALA A 163 -17.68 -15.45 -39.65
CA ALA A 163 -16.25 -15.24 -39.90
C ALA A 163 -15.48 -14.72 -38.67
N SER A 164 -16.15 -14.03 -37.74
CA SER A 164 -15.51 -13.43 -36.57
C SER A 164 -16.35 -13.60 -35.31
N VAL A 165 -15.67 -13.80 -34.18
CA VAL A 165 -16.24 -13.84 -32.84
C VAL A 165 -15.39 -12.92 -31.96
N ILE A 166 -16.00 -11.88 -31.39
CA ILE A 166 -15.31 -10.92 -30.53
C ILE A 166 -16.09 -10.70 -29.24
N ALA A 167 -15.40 -10.52 -28.12
CA ALA A 167 -16.04 -10.08 -26.89
C ALA A 167 -16.38 -8.59 -27.01
N THR A 168 -17.62 -8.22 -26.72
CA THR A 168 -18.09 -6.83 -26.77
C THR A 168 -18.25 -6.20 -25.39
N SER A 169 -18.50 -7.02 -24.37
CA SER A 169 -18.64 -6.55 -22.99
C SER A 169 -18.30 -7.67 -22.01
N THR A 170 -17.72 -7.29 -20.87
CA THR A 170 -17.50 -8.16 -19.71
C THR A 170 -17.58 -7.32 -18.46
N VAL A 171 -18.59 -7.59 -17.63
CA VAL A 171 -18.85 -6.82 -16.42
C VAL A 171 -19.19 -7.79 -15.28
N PRO A 172 -18.40 -7.80 -14.18
CA PRO A 172 -17.05 -7.24 -14.04
C PRO A 172 -15.97 -8.16 -14.66
N ALA A 173 -14.89 -7.59 -15.22
CA ALA A 173 -13.75 -8.38 -15.71
C ALA A 173 -12.80 -8.83 -14.57
N ILE A 174 -12.87 -8.17 -13.41
CA ILE A 174 -12.12 -8.52 -12.20
C ILE A 174 -13.16 -8.94 -11.16
N LEU A 175 -13.08 -10.19 -10.73
CA LEU A 175 -13.99 -10.77 -9.75
C LEU A 175 -13.32 -10.87 -8.39
N GLY A 176 -14.13 -10.79 -7.34
CA GLY A 176 -13.75 -11.24 -6.02
C GLY A 176 -13.80 -12.76 -5.91
N LEU A 177 -12.93 -13.32 -5.08
CA LEU A 177 -12.91 -14.74 -4.76
C LEU A 177 -14.26 -15.21 -4.21
N LYS A 178 -14.63 -16.45 -4.49
CA LYS A 178 -15.90 -17.03 -4.05
C LYS A 178 -16.08 -16.94 -2.53
N GLY A 179 -17.23 -16.45 -2.07
CA GLY A 179 -17.54 -16.26 -0.65
C GLY A 179 -17.01 -14.95 -0.05
N SER A 180 -16.37 -14.07 -0.84
CA SER A 180 -16.00 -12.72 -0.42
C SER A 180 -17.19 -11.75 -0.25
N GLY A 181 -18.34 -12.06 -0.84
CA GLY A 181 -19.51 -11.19 -0.93
C GLY A 181 -19.34 -10.00 -1.89
N ILE A 182 -18.21 -9.90 -2.60
CA ILE A 182 -17.88 -8.75 -3.45
C ILE A 182 -17.60 -9.22 -4.88
N GLN A 183 -18.43 -8.77 -5.83
CA GLN A 183 -18.20 -8.94 -7.27
C GLN A 183 -17.86 -10.39 -7.69
N GLU A 184 -18.62 -11.36 -7.20
CA GLU A 184 -18.38 -12.80 -7.45
C GLU A 184 -19.00 -13.33 -8.74
N THR A 185 -19.87 -12.55 -9.38
CA THR A 185 -20.59 -12.97 -10.58
C THR A 185 -20.50 -11.91 -11.66
N GLY A 186 -20.47 -12.34 -12.92
CA GLY A 186 -20.46 -11.43 -14.05
C GLY A 186 -21.07 -12.03 -15.31
N VAL A 187 -21.11 -11.20 -16.35
CA VAL A 187 -21.60 -11.59 -17.68
C VAL A 187 -20.61 -11.14 -18.74
N THR A 188 -20.31 -12.04 -19.68
CA THR A 188 -19.54 -11.73 -20.88
C THR A 188 -20.44 -11.91 -22.09
N THR A 189 -20.41 -10.94 -23.00
CA THR A 189 -21.15 -10.96 -24.25
C THR A 189 -20.18 -11.01 -25.41
N PHE A 190 -20.42 -11.94 -26.33
CA PHE A 190 -19.70 -12.08 -27.59
C PHE A 190 -20.61 -11.69 -28.75
N LEU A 191 -20.05 -10.98 -29.74
CA LEU A 191 -20.70 -10.67 -31.01
C LEU A 191 -20.11 -11.56 -32.10
N VAL A 192 -20.98 -12.20 -32.87
CA VAL A 192 -20.61 -12.99 -34.04
C VAL A 192 -20.99 -12.25 -35.31
N THR A 193 -20.04 -12.06 -36.22
CA THR A 193 -20.27 -11.41 -37.51
C THR A 193 -19.80 -12.23 -38.70
N ASP A 194 -20.36 -11.94 -39.87
CA ASP A 194 -19.84 -12.41 -41.15
C ASP A 194 -18.58 -11.61 -41.57
N ALA A 195 -17.98 -11.97 -42.71
CA ALA A 195 -16.77 -11.31 -43.23
C ALA A 195 -16.99 -9.84 -43.65
N ALA A 196 -18.25 -9.44 -43.87
CA ALA A 196 -18.64 -8.06 -44.15
C ALA A 196 -18.98 -7.29 -42.85
N GLY A 197 -18.83 -7.93 -41.69
CA GLY A 197 -19.09 -7.34 -40.39
C GLY A 197 -20.57 -7.25 -40.00
N ARG A 198 -21.47 -7.97 -40.68
CA ARG A 198 -22.90 -8.05 -40.36
C ARG A 198 -23.16 -9.10 -39.27
N PRO A 199 -24.05 -8.84 -38.30
CA PRO A 199 -24.34 -9.78 -37.22
C PRO A 199 -24.99 -11.07 -37.73
N VAL A 200 -24.54 -12.22 -37.21
CA VAL A 200 -25.07 -13.54 -37.58
C VAL A 200 -25.99 -14.04 -36.47
N SER A 201 -27.29 -14.16 -36.75
CA SER A 201 -28.30 -14.62 -35.79
C SER A 201 -28.53 -16.14 -35.84
N ASN A 202 -29.13 -16.70 -34.78
CA ASN A 202 -29.49 -18.11 -34.64
C ASN A 202 -28.30 -19.09 -34.79
N LEU A 203 -27.08 -18.66 -34.46
CA LEU A 203 -25.88 -19.49 -34.51
C LEU A 203 -25.54 -20.01 -33.11
N ALA A 204 -25.24 -21.31 -33.01
CA ALA A 204 -24.75 -21.90 -31.76
C ALA A 204 -23.29 -21.48 -31.49
N VAL A 205 -23.08 -20.85 -30.34
CA VAL A 205 -21.78 -20.48 -29.78
C VAL A 205 -21.48 -21.40 -28.60
N THR A 206 -20.31 -22.01 -28.60
CA THR A 206 -19.80 -22.84 -27.50
C THR A 206 -18.84 -22.02 -26.65
N PHE A 207 -19.14 -21.90 -25.37
CA PHE A 207 -18.31 -21.21 -24.39
C PHE A 207 -17.37 -22.19 -23.69
N GLY A 208 -16.18 -21.70 -23.39
CA GLY A 208 -15.19 -22.37 -22.57
C GLY A 208 -14.40 -21.37 -21.75
N GLN A 209 -13.37 -21.88 -21.09
CA GLN A 209 -12.40 -21.04 -20.38
C GLN A 209 -10.98 -21.58 -20.60
N ARG A 210 -10.00 -20.70 -20.55
CA ARG A 210 -8.58 -21.08 -20.51
C ARG A 210 -8.21 -21.62 -19.13
N GLN A 211 -7.06 -22.31 -19.06
CA GLN A 211 -6.49 -22.76 -17.79
C GLN A 211 -5.59 -21.66 -17.20
N PRO A 212 -5.57 -21.47 -15.86
CA PRO A 212 -6.37 -22.19 -14.86
C PRO A 212 -7.87 -21.84 -14.95
N ALA A 213 -8.71 -22.82 -14.64
CA ALA A 213 -10.16 -22.65 -14.62
C ALA A 213 -10.60 -21.91 -13.35
N LEU A 214 -10.71 -20.59 -13.41
CA LEU A 214 -10.97 -19.73 -12.25
C LEU A 214 -12.45 -19.39 -12.05
N VAL A 215 -13.30 -19.69 -13.03
CA VAL A 215 -14.74 -19.39 -12.96
C VAL A 215 -15.58 -20.60 -13.33
N THR A 216 -16.81 -20.64 -12.83
CA THR A 216 -17.83 -21.60 -13.28
C THR A 216 -18.76 -20.88 -14.25
N LEU A 217 -18.83 -21.36 -15.49
CA LEU A 217 -19.77 -20.86 -16.49
C LEU A 217 -21.18 -21.38 -16.20
N GLY A 218 -22.18 -20.51 -16.20
CA GLY A 218 -23.58 -20.90 -16.00
C GLY A 218 -24.18 -21.66 -17.18
N ARG A 219 -23.53 -21.59 -18.35
CA ARG A 219 -23.84 -22.40 -19.54
C ARG A 219 -22.60 -22.59 -20.41
N THR A 220 -22.56 -23.70 -21.15
CA THR A 220 -21.47 -23.98 -22.11
C THR A 220 -21.87 -23.70 -23.56
N THR A 221 -23.13 -23.40 -23.83
CA THR A 221 -23.63 -23.05 -25.17
C THR A 221 -24.71 -21.99 -25.11
N ALA A 222 -24.77 -21.11 -26.11
CA ALA A 222 -25.92 -20.22 -26.36
C ALA A 222 -26.12 -19.99 -27.86
N THR A 223 -27.32 -19.58 -28.25
CA THR A 223 -27.63 -19.18 -29.63
C THR A 223 -27.59 -17.66 -29.77
N THR A 224 -27.00 -17.15 -30.86
CA THR A 224 -26.94 -15.71 -31.10
C THR A 224 -28.32 -15.09 -31.34
N GLY A 225 -28.56 -13.91 -30.75
CA GLY A 225 -29.76 -13.11 -30.96
C GLY A 225 -29.85 -12.48 -32.36
N SER A 226 -30.90 -11.70 -32.62
CA SER A 226 -31.07 -10.95 -33.87
C SER A 226 -29.98 -9.89 -34.11
N ASP A 227 -29.32 -9.46 -33.05
CA ASP A 227 -28.17 -8.57 -33.02
C ASP A 227 -26.82 -9.30 -33.16
N GLY A 228 -26.84 -10.64 -33.30
CA GLY A 228 -25.66 -11.48 -33.43
C GLY A 228 -24.92 -11.71 -32.12
N THR A 229 -25.49 -11.35 -30.96
CA THR A 229 -24.81 -11.49 -29.67
C THR A 229 -25.18 -12.79 -28.97
N ALA A 230 -24.23 -13.36 -28.23
CA ALA A 230 -24.43 -14.48 -27.34
C ALA A 230 -23.68 -14.19 -26.02
N SER A 231 -24.37 -14.36 -24.90
CA SER A 231 -23.80 -14.09 -23.57
C SER A 231 -23.62 -15.36 -22.76
N VAL A 232 -22.70 -15.30 -21.80
CA VAL A 232 -22.46 -16.32 -20.78
C VAL A 232 -22.31 -15.64 -19.42
N ASP A 233 -23.07 -16.14 -18.45
CA ASP A 233 -22.91 -15.81 -17.05
C ASP A 233 -21.81 -16.67 -16.43
N TYR A 234 -21.08 -16.12 -15.47
CA TYR A 234 -20.04 -16.83 -14.75
C TYR A 234 -19.99 -16.43 -13.28
N SER A 235 -19.47 -17.34 -12.46
CA SER A 235 -19.25 -17.16 -11.02
C SER A 235 -17.80 -17.47 -10.67
N SER A 236 -17.22 -16.73 -9.72
CA SER A 236 -15.83 -16.90 -9.30
C SER A 236 -15.59 -18.25 -8.59
N GLY A 237 -14.37 -18.74 -8.73
CA GLY A 237 -13.84 -19.87 -7.99
C GLY A 237 -13.16 -19.46 -6.69
N SER A 238 -12.54 -20.43 -6.03
CA SER A 238 -11.81 -20.26 -4.76
C SER A 238 -10.32 -19.97 -4.94
N GLU A 239 -9.84 -19.82 -6.17
CA GLU A 239 -8.43 -19.56 -6.48
C GLU A 239 -8.26 -18.19 -7.12
N VAL A 240 -7.21 -17.46 -6.73
CA VAL A 240 -6.83 -16.22 -7.39
C VAL A 240 -6.01 -16.48 -8.65
N GLY A 241 -6.14 -15.59 -9.63
CA GLY A 241 -5.32 -15.63 -10.85
C GLY A 241 -5.95 -14.89 -12.02
N VAL A 242 -5.39 -15.12 -13.19
CA VAL A 242 -5.88 -14.59 -14.47
C VAL A 242 -6.25 -15.75 -15.39
N SER A 243 -7.41 -15.65 -16.04
CA SER A 243 -7.89 -16.61 -17.02
C SER A 243 -8.58 -15.87 -18.18
N ALA A 244 -9.24 -16.59 -19.07
CA ALA A 244 -10.04 -15.99 -20.12
C ALA A 244 -11.24 -16.87 -20.48
N ILE A 245 -12.40 -16.23 -20.67
CA ILE A 245 -13.59 -16.88 -21.24
C ILE A 245 -13.41 -16.93 -22.75
N THR A 246 -13.64 -18.10 -23.33
CA THR A 246 -13.54 -18.33 -24.76
C THR A 246 -14.92 -18.57 -25.36
N ALA A 247 -15.13 -18.11 -26.58
CA ALA A 247 -16.29 -18.42 -27.39
C ALA A 247 -15.81 -18.99 -28.72
N SER A 248 -16.44 -20.08 -29.17
CA SER A 248 -16.11 -20.74 -30.42
C SER A 248 -17.37 -21.14 -31.17
N ILE A 249 -17.27 -21.16 -32.49
CA ILE A 249 -18.36 -21.60 -33.37
C ILE A 249 -17.90 -22.78 -34.23
N ALA A 250 -18.83 -23.58 -34.72
CA ALA A 250 -18.52 -24.76 -35.55
C ALA A 250 -17.72 -24.44 -36.82
N ALA A 251 -17.82 -23.20 -37.32
CA ALA A 251 -17.05 -22.71 -38.47
C ALA A 251 -15.56 -22.45 -38.16
N GLY A 252 -15.11 -22.64 -36.91
CA GLY A 252 -13.72 -22.52 -36.49
C GLY A 252 -13.29 -21.13 -36.02
N ALA A 253 -14.12 -20.09 -36.17
CA ALA A 253 -13.85 -18.79 -35.57
C ALA A 253 -14.01 -18.85 -34.03
N GLY A 254 -13.19 -18.08 -33.32
CA GLY A 254 -13.26 -17.99 -31.88
C GLY A 254 -12.78 -16.65 -31.35
N GLY A 255 -13.31 -16.28 -30.18
CA GLY A 255 -12.98 -15.08 -29.44
C GLY A 255 -12.56 -15.44 -28.01
N SER A 256 -11.84 -14.53 -27.36
CA SER A 256 -11.38 -14.70 -25.98
C SER A 256 -11.48 -13.37 -25.24
N GLN A 257 -11.82 -13.43 -23.97
CA GLN A 257 -11.92 -12.27 -23.09
C GLN A 257 -11.24 -12.56 -21.77
N ALA A 258 -10.23 -11.77 -21.42
CA ALA A 258 -9.51 -11.93 -20.18
C ALA A 258 -10.41 -11.61 -18.98
N ILE A 259 -10.24 -12.39 -17.92
CA ILE A 259 -10.88 -12.22 -16.62
C ILE A 259 -9.85 -12.49 -15.52
N ALA A 260 -10.04 -11.92 -14.34
CA ALA A 260 -9.21 -12.19 -13.18
C ALA A 260 -10.07 -12.46 -11.95
N VAL A 261 -9.62 -13.36 -11.08
CA VAL A 261 -10.19 -13.58 -9.75
C VAL A 261 -9.15 -13.16 -8.73
N ARG A 262 -9.50 -12.23 -7.84
CA ARG A 262 -8.58 -11.63 -6.85
C ARG A 262 -9.15 -11.69 -5.44
N GLY A 263 -8.29 -11.49 -4.44
CA GLY A 263 -8.77 -11.12 -3.11
C GLY A 263 -9.60 -9.84 -3.21
N ALA A 264 -10.70 -9.78 -2.47
CA ALA A 264 -11.68 -8.71 -2.63
C ALA A 264 -12.10 -8.10 -1.30
N LYS A 265 -12.55 -8.94 -0.37
CA LYS A 265 -12.95 -8.48 0.95
C LYS A 265 -11.72 -8.40 1.86
N PRO A 266 -11.39 -7.21 2.40
CA PRO A 266 -10.33 -7.09 3.39
C PRO A 266 -10.68 -7.86 4.66
N SER A 267 -9.71 -8.56 5.23
CA SER A 267 -9.80 -9.15 6.57
C SER A 267 -8.89 -8.40 7.53
N ALA A 268 -9.31 -8.25 8.79
CA ALA A 268 -8.46 -7.68 9.84
C ALA A 268 -7.14 -8.45 10.02
N ALA A 269 -7.08 -9.75 9.66
CA ALA A 269 -5.84 -10.56 9.70
C ALA A 269 -4.80 -10.07 8.68
N GLY A 270 -5.27 -9.43 7.61
CA GLY A 270 -4.47 -8.95 6.50
C GLY A 270 -4.39 -7.43 6.39
N PHE A 271 -4.84 -6.70 7.42
CA PHE A 271 -4.82 -5.24 7.45
C PHE A 271 -3.56 -4.75 8.17
N TYR A 272 -2.64 -4.18 7.41
CA TYR A 272 -1.42 -3.57 7.93
C TYR A 272 -1.46 -2.07 7.73
N PHE A 273 -1.04 -1.33 8.75
CA PHE A 273 -0.79 0.11 8.67
C PHE A 273 0.54 0.41 9.36
N ARG A 274 1.44 1.08 8.65
CA ARG A 274 2.75 1.46 9.20
C ARG A 274 3.20 2.78 8.60
N CYS A 275 3.94 3.56 9.40
CA CYS A 275 4.65 4.73 8.92
C CYS A 275 6.14 4.44 8.75
N GLU A 276 6.81 5.21 7.90
CA GLU A 276 8.24 5.05 7.62
C GLU A 276 9.11 5.30 8.87
N LYS A 277 8.66 6.20 9.75
CA LYS A 277 9.38 6.63 10.94
C LYS A 277 8.59 6.38 12.21
N GLY A 278 9.28 5.97 13.26
CA GLY A 278 8.73 5.86 14.61
C GLY A 278 8.77 7.19 15.40
N ASN A 279 9.62 8.13 14.98
CA ASN A 279 9.82 9.40 15.67
C ASN A 279 9.93 10.56 14.67
N LEU A 280 9.14 11.62 14.86
CA LEU A 280 9.27 12.88 14.14
C LEU A 280 9.68 14.00 15.10
N PRO A 281 10.73 14.78 14.77
CA PRO A 281 11.13 15.87 15.63
C PRO A 281 10.25 17.11 15.39
N ALA A 282 9.11 17.17 16.07
CA ALA A 282 8.03 18.11 15.80
C ALA A 282 8.24 19.52 16.39
N TYR A 283 8.97 19.66 17.50
CA TYR A 283 9.00 20.91 18.29
C TYR A 283 10.23 21.80 18.07
N GLN A 284 10.85 21.69 16.90
CA GLN A 284 12.12 22.35 16.64
C GLN A 284 12.03 23.87 16.47
N THR A 285 13.17 24.54 16.69
CA THR A 285 13.31 26.00 16.55
C THR A 285 13.15 26.51 15.11
N THR A 286 13.21 25.62 14.11
CA THR A 286 13.00 25.95 12.70
C THR A 286 11.56 25.62 12.28
N PRO A 287 10.84 26.54 11.61
CA PRO A 287 9.40 26.42 11.32
C PRO A 287 9.06 25.47 10.16
N ALA A 288 9.86 24.44 9.92
CA ALA A 288 9.60 23.45 8.88
C ALA A 288 8.76 22.30 9.46
N LEU A 289 7.69 21.93 8.76
CA LEU A 289 6.91 20.74 9.09
C LEU A 289 7.71 19.49 8.72
N GLU A 290 7.75 18.53 9.63
CA GLU A 290 8.26 17.19 9.33
C GLU A 290 7.17 16.36 8.67
N THR A 291 7.57 15.56 7.69
CA THR A 291 6.65 14.72 6.92
C THR A 291 7.21 13.32 6.81
N MET A 292 6.31 12.34 6.71
CA MET A 292 6.66 10.97 6.39
C MET A 292 5.56 10.26 5.62
N THR A 293 5.95 9.15 5.01
CA THR A 293 5.04 8.29 4.27
C THR A 293 4.47 7.22 5.20
N CYS A 294 3.16 7.00 5.15
CA CYS A 294 2.51 5.86 5.78
C CYS A 294 1.85 4.98 4.72
N GLU A 295 1.99 3.67 4.89
CA GLU A 295 1.52 2.65 3.96
C GLU A 295 0.49 1.77 4.64
N VAL A 296 -0.62 1.56 3.94
CA VAL A 296 -1.60 0.51 4.23
C VAL A 296 -1.44 -0.62 3.24
N ARG A 297 -1.60 -1.85 3.72
CA ARG A 297 -1.74 -3.04 2.88
C ARG A 297 -2.93 -3.86 3.35
N LEU A 298 -3.78 -4.24 2.39
CA LEU A 298 -4.96 -5.07 2.62
C LEU A 298 -4.79 -6.46 1.99
N SER A 299 -5.18 -7.48 2.75
CA SER A 299 -5.29 -8.86 2.29
C SER A 299 -6.65 -9.44 2.71
N ASP A 300 -7.15 -10.40 1.94
CA ASP A 300 -8.33 -11.18 2.30
C ASP A 300 -8.00 -12.22 3.39
N ARG A 301 -9.03 -12.94 3.88
CA ARG A 301 -8.86 -13.98 4.90
C ARG A 301 -7.92 -15.12 4.51
N TYR A 302 -7.66 -15.31 3.22
CA TYR A 302 -6.77 -16.34 2.70
C TYR A 302 -5.34 -15.81 2.48
N GLY A 303 -5.08 -14.55 2.85
CA GLY A 303 -3.78 -13.90 2.67
C GLY A 303 -3.52 -13.40 1.25
N ASN A 304 -4.51 -13.44 0.35
CA ASN A 304 -4.37 -12.87 -0.97
C ASN A 304 -4.48 -11.34 -0.90
N ARG A 305 -3.68 -10.63 -1.71
CA ARG A 305 -3.80 -9.18 -1.85
C ARG A 305 -5.19 -8.81 -2.36
N VAL A 306 -5.78 -7.77 -1.76
CA VAL A 306 -7.06 -7.22 -2.20
C VAL A 306 -6.85 -6.46 -3.52
N GLY A 307 -7.31 -7.05 -4.62
CA GLY A 307 -7.16 -6.53 -5.99
C GLY A 307 -8.32 -5.66 -6.48
N ILE A 308 -9.37 -5.55 -5.68
CA ILE A 308 -10.45 -4.60 -5.92
C ILE A 308 -10.07 -3.29 -5.22
N PRO A 309 -10.09 -2.13 -5.90
CA PRO A 309 -9.82 -0.85 -5.24
C PRO A 309 -10.76 -0.65 -4.05
N THR A 310 -10.18 -0.53 -2.86
CA THR A 310 -10.91 -0.41 -1.60
C THR A 310 -10.59 0.93 -0.95
N PRO A 311 -11.61 1.67 -0.46
CA PRO A 311 -11.40 2.91 0.27
C PRO A 311 -10.83 2.65 1.66
N VAL A 312 -9.78 3.39 2.02
CA VAL A 312 -9.22 3.42 3.38
C VAL A 312 -9.33 4.84 3.91
N ARG A 313 -9.88 4.97 5.10
CA ARG A 313 -10.03 6.23 5.83
C ARG A 313 -8.96 6.30 6.91
N PHE A 314 -8.47 7.49 7.20
CA PHE A 314 -7.44 7.70 8.22
C PHE A 314 -7.86 8.77 9.21
N ALA A 315 -7.38 8.63 10.43
CA ALA A 315 -7.47 9.65 11.45
C ALA A 315 -6.19 9.65 12.29
N THR A 316 -5.91 10.79 12.91
CA THR A 316 -4.76 10.98 13.78
C THR A 316 -5.19 11.81 14.98
N GLU A 317 -4.59 11.55 16.13
CA GLU A 317 -4.77 12.31 17.35
C GLU A 317 -4.20 13.73 17.23
N ALA A 318 -2.99 13.84 16.69
CA ALA A 318 -2.26 15.08 16.47
C ALA A 318 -1.56 15.07 15.11
N GLY A 319 -1.13 16.23 14.63
CA GLY A 319 -0.62 16.39 13.28
C GLY A 319 -1.72 16.31 12.21
N SER A 320 -1.32 16.03 10.97
CA SER A 320 -2.23 15.97 9.83
C SER A 320 -1.89 14.79 8.92
N ILE A 321 -2.89 13.97 8.62
CA ILE A 321 -2.83 12.83 7.69
C ILE A 321 -3.89 13.00 6.60
N ASP A 322 -3.61 12.49 5.40
CA ASP A 322 -4.63 12.38 4.35
C ASP A 322 -5.85 11.59 4.87
N SER A 323 -7.04 12.20 4.85
CA SER A 323 -8.24 11.58 5.43
C SER A 323 -8.74 10.33 4.69
N PHE A 324 -8.24 10.10 3.47
CA PHE A 324 -8.72 9.07 2.58
C PHE A 324 -7.68 8.67 1.52
N ALA A 325 -7.61 7.38 1.20
CA ALA A 325 -6.93 6.87 0.02
C ALA A 325 -7.64 5.64 -0.56
N MET A 326 -7.49 5.42 -1.87
CA MET A 326 -7.91 4.16 -2.51
C MET A 326 -6.72 3.23 -2.62
N THR A 327 -6.90 1.95 -2.28
CA THR A 327 -5.89 0.95 -2.59
C THR A 327 -5.72 0.75 -4.09
N LYS A 328 -4.51 0.40 -4.49
CA LYS A 328 -4.20 0.05 -5.87
C LYS A 328 -4.91 -1.24 -6.25
N GLY A 329 -5.82 -1.16 -7.21
CA GLY A 329 -6.47 -2.33 -7.79
C GLY A 329 -5.54 -3.18 -8.66
N PHE A 330 -6.03 -4.34 -9.04
CA PHE A 330 -5.37 -5.24 -9.97
C PHE A 330 -5.21 -4.59 -11.35
N ASP A 331 -3.99 -4.63 -11.88
CA ASP A 331 -3.69 -4.22 -13.25
C ASP A 331 -3.41 -5.46 -14.12
N PRO A 332 -4.30 -5.80 -15.09
CA PRO A 332 -4.05 -6.90 -16.02
C PRO A 332 -2.78 -6.76 -16.85
N ALA A 333 -2.28 -5.54 -17.06
CA ALA A 333 -1.01 -5.30 -17.76
C ALA A 333 0.21 -5.59 -16.89
N ASN A 334 0.05 -5.59 -15.57
CA ASN A 334 1.09 -5.91 -14.59
C ASN A 334 0.55 -6.86 -13.50
N PRO A 335 0.29 -8.14 -13.84
CA PRO A 335 -0.41 -9.06 -12.94
C PRO A 335 0.36 -9.42 -11.66
N ASN A 336 1.67 -9.11 -11.60
CA ASN A 336 2.54 -9.42 -10.47
C ASN A 336 2.89 -8.17 -9.63
N ASP A 337 2.12 -7.09 -9.76
CA ASP A 337 2.41 -5.84 -9.08
C ASP A 337 2.51 -6.01 -7.55
N PRO A 338 3.69 -5.76 -6.93
CA PRO A 338 3.86 -5.88 -5.49
C PRO A 338 3.00 -4.91 -4.68
N THR A 339 2.58 -3.81 -5.29
CA THR A 339 1.84 -2.71 -4.66
C THR A 339 0.32 -2.86 -4.77
N GLU A 340 -0.17 -3.95 -5.37
CA GLU A 340 -1.60 -4.25 -5.37
C GLU A 340 -2.14 -4.41 -3.94
N GLY A 341 -3.32 -3.85 -3.68
CA GLY A 341 -3.94 -3.83 -2.36
C GLY A 341 -3.25 -2.90 -1.37
N THR A 342 -2.33 -2.06 -1.83
CA THR A 342 -1.66 -1.04 -1.00
C THR A 342 -2.21 0.36 -1.26
N ALA A 343 -2.20 1.20 -0.22
CA ALA A 343 -2.45 2.63 -0.31
C ALA A 343 -1.34 3.36 0.43
N VAL A 344 -0.96 4.53 -0.06
CA VAL A 344 0.09 5.36 0.53
C VAL A 344 -0.48 6.74 0.81
N VAL A 345 -0.23 7.26 2.01
CA VAL A 345 -0.65 8.57 2.48
C VAL A 345 0.52 9.31 3.12
N THR A 346 0.43 10.63 3.18
CA THR A 346 1.41 11.47 3.85
C THR A 346 0.90 11.85 5.23
N PHE A 347 1.75 11.69 6.24
CA PHE A 347 1.56 12.24 7.57
C PHE A 347 2.53 13.39 7.80
N THR A 348 2.08 14.43 8.49
CA THR A 348 2.86 15.63 8.78
C THR A 348 2.67 16.09 10.22
N THR A 349 3.68 16.75 10.79
CA THR A 349 3.60 17.37 12.12
C THR A 349 2.79 18.68 12.12
N ASP A 350 1.94 18.91 11.11
CA ASP A 350 1.08 20.09 11.05
C ASP A 350 -0.06 19.97 12.07
N MET A 351 0.10 20.65 13.20
CA MET A 351 -0.85 20.66 14.30
C MET A 351 -2.11 21.50 14.03
N GLY A 352 -2.20 22.16 12.86
CA GLY A 352 -3.32 23.03 12.50
C GLY A 352 -3.67 24.04 13.59
N ASN A 353 -4.91 23.99 14.10
CA ASN A 353 -5.44 24.89 15.13
C ASN A 353 -5.27 24.40 16.58
N GLY A 354 -4.38 23.44 16.83
CA GLY A 354 -3.80 23.27 18.17
C GLY A 354 -4.24 22.04 18.96
N PHE A 355 -3.85 20.86 18.48
CA PHE A 355 -3.72 19.70 19.36
C PHE A 355 -2.29 19.20 19.30
N ARG A 356 -1.56 19.39 20.42
CA ARG A 356 -0.51 18.46 20.82
C ARG A 356 -1.17 17.16 21.25
N PRO A 357 -0.43 16.03 21.27
CA PRO A 357 -0.96 14.81 21.85
C PRO A 357 -1.45 15.06 23.27
N ALA A 358 -2.34 14.19 23.73
CA ALA A 358 -2.97 14.31 25.03
C ALA A 358 -1.91 14.35 26.14
N ASP A 359 -2.15 15.20 27.14
CA ASP A 359 -1.42 15.15 28.41
C ASP A 359 -2.05 14.02 29.24
N VAL A 360 -1.29 12.95 29.47
CA VAL A 360 -1.79 11.69 30.02
C VAL A 360 -1.15 11.41 31.38
N ALA A 361 -1.91 10.82 32.29
CA ALA A 361 -1.36 10.46 33.60
C ALA A 361 -0.29 9.36 33.45
N PRO A 362 0.89 9.47 34.09
CA PRO A 362 1.94 8.46 33.95
C PRO A 362 1.51 7.06 34.43
N LEU A 363 1.92 6.03 33.70
CA LEU A 363 1.58 4.65 34.01
C LEU A 363 2.38 4.10 35.21
N LEU A 364 1.68 3.69 36.28
CA LEU A 364 2.28 3.04 37.46
C LEU A 364 2.74 1.62 37.15
N ALA A 365 3.87 1.13 37.67
CA ALA A 365 4.33 -0.25 37.41
C ALA A 365 3.23 -1.32 37.60
N ALA A 366 3.16 -2.27 36.67
CA ALA A 366 2.24 -3.42 36.71
C ALA A 366 2.98 -4.74 36.52
N PRO A 367 3.63 -5.29 37.57
CA PRO A 367 4.41 -6.53 37.48
C PRO A 367 3.58 -7.77 37.14
N SER A 368 2.26 -7.71 37.30
CA SER A 368 1.32 -8.79 36.97
C SER A 368 0.61 -8.59 35.63
N GLN A 369 0.98 -7.59 34.84
CA GLN A 369 0.45 -7.41 33.50
C GLN A 369 0.80 -8.63 32.63
N TYR A 370 -0.16 -9.06 31.82
CA TYR A 370 0.00 -10.12 30.82
C TYR A 370 -0.10 -9.48 29.42
N PRO A 371 0.70 -9.90 28.42
CA PRO A 371 1.67 -11.01 28.46
C PRO A 371 3.01 -10.65 29.12
N TRP A 372 3.33 -9.36 29.21
CA TRP A 372 4.58 -8.87 29.77
C TRP A 372 4.34 -7.92 30.96
N PRO A 373 5.19 -8.01 32.01
CA PRO A 373 5.14 -7.07 33.12
C PRO A 373 5.49 -5.66 32.63
N ARG A 374 4.88 -4.65 33.25
CA ARG A 374 5.14 -3.24 32.92
C ARG A 374 5.94 -2.54 34.01
N GLN A 375 7.00 -1.83 33.62
CA GLN A 375 7.73 -0.92 34.51
C GLN A 375 6.94 0.37 34.77
N ALA A 376 7.34 1.14 35.78
CA ALA A 376 6.76 2.46 35.98
C ALA A 376 7.25 3.39 34.87
N GLU A 377 6.33 4.18 34.33
CA GLU A 377 6.66 5.19 33.35
C GLU A 377 7.52 6.30 33.98
N PRO A 378 8.64 6.66 33.35
CA PRO A 378 9.45 7.80 33.74
C PRO A 378 8.60 9.08 33.71
N GLN A 379 8.74 9.91 34.75
CA GLN A 379 7.95 11.13 34.85
C GLN A 379 8.69 12.24 35.60
N GLU A 380 8.38 13.50 35.24
CA GLU A 380 8.91 14.69 35.91
C GLU A 380 7.79 15.70 36.21
N LEU A 381 7.72 16.17 37.46
CA LEU A 381 6.79 17.23 37.84
C LEU A 381 7.36 18.60 37.43
N VAL A 382 6.76 19.21 36.41
CA VAL A 382 7.12 20.55 35.92
C VAL A 382 5.99 21.52 36.22
N GLY A 383 6.12 22.28 37.31
CA GLY A 383 5.08 23.19 37.76
C GLY A 383 3.84 22.44 38.23
N SER A 384 2.75 22.50 37.46
CA SER A 384 1.48 21.81 37.75
C SER A 384 1.19 20.63 36.82
N VAL A 385 2.08 20.31 35.88
CA VAL A 385 1.93 19.21 34.92
C VAL A 385 2.97 18.14 35.23
N THR A 386 2.59 16.87 35.09
CA THR A 386 3.51 15.74 35.25
C THR A 386 3.83 15.21 33.87
N ARG A 387 5.02 15.54 33.36
CA ARG A 387 5.44 15.15 32.02
C ARG A 387 5.88 13.70 32.00
N ASN A 388 5.58 13.02 30.91
CA ASN A 388 6.00 11.65 30.65
C ASN A 388 6.14 11.38 29.14
N PRO A 389 6.82 10.28 28.74
CA PRO A 389 7.03 9.94 27.33
C PRO A 389 5.76 9.92 26.48
N ARG A 390 4.64 9.39 27.00
CA ARG A 390 3.37 9.26 26.25
C ARG A 390 2.66 10.58 25.99
N ASP A 391 3.00 11.67 26.67
CA ASP A 391 2.47 13.01 26.34
C ASP A 391 2.82 13.46 24.91
N GLN A 392 3.74 12.74 24.25
CA GLN A 392 4.13 12.93 22.86
C GLN A 392 3.93 11.72 21.97
N LEU A 393 3.21 10.70 22.42
CA LEU A 393 2.85 9.56 21.60
C LEU A 393 1.59 9.89 20.82
N VAL A 394 1.69 9.92 19.49
CA VAL A 394 0.56 10.22 18.60
C VAL A 394 -0.07 8.91 18.13
N THR A 395 -1.36 8.72 18.37
CA THR A 395 -2.12 7.61 17.79
C THR A 395 -2.63 7.97 16.39
N LEU A 396 -2.33 7.11 15.39
CA LEU A 396 -2.87 7.17 14.03
C LEU A 396 -3.66 5.88 13.78
N ILE A 397 -4.80 5.97 13.09
CA ILE A 397 -5.59 4.80 12.72
C ILE A 397 -5.90 4.77 11.23
N ALA A 398 -5.96 3.58 10.67
CA ALA A 398 -6.49 3.30 9.34
C ALA A 398 -7.74 2.42 9.45
N MET A 399 -8.76 2.71 8.65
CA MET A 399 -10.08 2.10 8.75
C MET A 399 -10.63 1.75 7.37
N THR A 400 -11.25 0.58 7.23
CA THR A 400 -11.92 0.18 5.98
C THR A 400 -13.05 -0.80 6.27
N ASP A 401 -13.95 -1.01 5.30
CA ASP A 401 -15.02 -2.00 5.43
C ASP A 401 -14.47 -3.38 5.06
N GLY A 402 -14.75 -4.37 5.91
CA GLY A 402 -14.18 -5.70 5.78
C GLY A 402 -14.82 -6.70 6.74
N GLU A 403 -14.03 -7.67 7.16
CA GLU A 403 -14.43 -8.68 8.13
C GLU A 403 -13.38 -8.87 9.21
N GLU A 404 -13.84 -9.26 10.39
CA GLU A 404 -12.97 -9.59 11.49
C GLU A 404 -12.05 -10.77 11.15
N ALA A 405 -10.92 -10.82 11.84
CA ALA A 405 -9.93 -11.86 11.67
C ALA A 405 -10.36 -13.11 12.43
N PHE A 406 -10.04 -14.28 11.90
CA PHE A 406 -9.99 -15.49 12.69
C PHE A 406 -8.82 -16.36 12.27
N VAL A 407 -8.36 -17.19 13.20
CA VAL A 407 -7.33 -18.19 12.94
C VAL A 407 -8.02 -19.44 12.40
N ASP A 408 -8.02 -19.54 11.06
CA ASP A 408 -8.49 -20.72 10.33
C ASP A 408 -7.46 -21.85 10.45
N ALA A 409 -7.54 -22.61 11.53
CA ALA A 409 -6.57 -23.65 11.86
C ALA A 409 -6.65 -24.84 10.89
N ASN A 410 -7.82 -25.09 10.32
CA ASN A 410 -8.05 -26.22 9.42
C ASN A 410 -8.10 -25.84 7.92
N HIS A 411 -7.92 -24.55 7.60
CA HIS A 411 -7.88 -23.96 6.26
C HIS A 411 -9.17 -24.20 5.45
N ASN A 412 -10.34 -24.23 6.11
CA ASN A 412 -11.63 -24.44 5.46
C ASN A 412 -12.34 -23.12 5.08
N GLY A 413 -11.77 -21.97 5.42
CA GLY A 413 -12.29 -20.64 5.15
C GLY A 413 -13.48 -20.22 6.02
N SER A 414 -13.80 -20.95 7.09
CA SER A 414 -14.96 -20.75 7.96
C SER A 414 -14.55 -20.80 9.43
N LEU A 415 -15.16 -19.97 10.27
CA LEU A 415 -14.87 -19.97 11.71
C LEU A 415 -15.49 -21.21 12.38
N ASP A 416 -14.65 -22.04 12.98
CA ASP A 416 -15.05 -23.23 13.73
C ASP A 416 -15.06 -23.03 15.24
N ALA A 417 -15.79 -23.90 15.94
CA ALA A 417 -15.96 -23.82 17.39
C ALA A 417 -14.63 -23.86 18.16
N ASN A 418 -13.59 -24.50 17.62
CA ASN A 418 -12.28 -24.63 18.25
C ASN A 418 -11.27 -23.55 17.83
N GLU A 419 -11.73 -22.48 17.20
CA GLU A 419 -10.89 -21.42 16.67
C GLU A 419 -11.04 -20.12 17.48
N VAL A 420 -10.07 -19.22 17.27
CA VAL A 420 -10.06 -17.88 17.86
C VAL A 420 -10.36 -16.85 16.77
N PHE A 421 -11.06 -15.79 17.14
CA PHE A 421 -11.26 -14.63 16.27
C PHE A 421 -10.93 -13.33 17.02
N TYR A 422 -10.55 -12.30 16.27
CA TYR A 422 -10.24 -10.98 16.80
C TYR A 422 -11.47 -10.09 16.64
N ASP A 423 -12.15 -9.91 17.77
CA ASP A 423 -13.37 -9.15 17.96
C ASP A 423 -13.01 -7.66 18.08
N LEU A 424 -13.57 -6.86 17.19
CA LEU A 424 -13.29 -5.44 17.02
C LEU A 424 -14.51 -4.61 17.39
N GLY A 425 -14.27 -3.57 18.19
CA GLY A 425 -15.26 -2.51 18.35
C GLY A 425 -15.17 -1.47 17.23
N ASP A 426 -16.02 -0.46 17.33
CA ASP A 426 -15.92 0.73 16.48
C ASP A 426 -14.50 1.33 16.54
N PRO A 427 -13.97 1.86 15.43
CA PRO A 427 -12.71 2.57 15.45
C PRO A 427 -12.76 3.84 16.30
N PHE A 428 -11.68 4.14 17.03
CA PHE A 428 -11.52 5.39 17.75
C PHE A 428 -10.04 5.77 17.88
N ILE A 429 -9.78 7.05 18.12
CA ILE A 429 -8.46 7.51 18.58
C ILE A 429 -8.38 7.28 20.08
N ASP A 430 -7.59 6.28 20.47
CA ASP A 430 -7.19 6.02 21.86
C ASP A 430 -6.12 7.05 22.23
N ALA A 431 -6.55 8.17 22.80
CA ALA A 431 -5.68 9.31 23.08
C ALA A 431 -5.02 9.21 24.45
N ASN A 432 -5.57 8.41 25.37
CA ASN A 432 -5.00 8.20 26.70
C ASN A 432 -4.18 6.89 26.80
N ASP A 433 -4.12 6.12 25.71
CA ASP A 433 -3.43 4.84 25.53
C ASP A 433 -3.91 3.74 26.50
N ASP A 434 -5.17 3.76 26.91
CA ASP A 434 -5.70 2.80 27.90
C ASP A 434 -6.45 1.60 27.27
N GLY A 435 -6.62 1.61 25.95
CA GLY A 435 -7.29 0.56 25.18
C GLY A 435 -8.80 0.52 25.36
N ALA A 436 -9.42 1.60 25.85
CA ALA A 436 -10.86 1.75 25.98
C ALA A 436 -11.33 3.07 25.34
N TYR A 437 -12.55 3.06 24.78
CA TYR A 437 -13.14 4.30 24.26
C TYR A 437 -13.68 5.15 25.40
N ASP A 438 -13.13 6.33 25.56
CA ASP A 438 -13.57 7.36 26.49
C ASP A 438 -14.22 8.53 25.78
N GLN A 439 -15.53 8.69 25.99
CA GLN A 439 -16.22 9.88 25.50
C GLN A 439 -15.61 11.16 26.08
N VAL A 440 -15.16 11.12 27.33
CA VAL A 440 -14.35 12.14 28.00
C VAL A 440 -13.44 11.43 29.01
N TYR A 441 -12.12 11.59 28.90
CA TYR A 441 -11.16 11.09 29.89
C TYR A 441 -10.63 12.20 30.80
N THR A 442 -10.00 11.81 31.90
CA THR A 442 -9.51 12.77 32.91
C THR A 442 -8.30 13.51 32.38
N GLY A 443 -8.44 14.81 32.12
CA GLY A 443 -7.32 15.69 31.76
C GLY A 443 -7.22 16.07 30.28
N GLY A 444 -7.98 15.44 29.39
CA GLY A 444 -7.92 15.72 27.95
C GLY A 444 -9.28 15.90 27.25
N PRO A 445 -9.25 16.08 25.91
CA PRO A 445 -10.44 16.22 25.07
C PRO A 445 -11.24 14.91 24.94
N TRP A 446 -12.22 14.91 24.02
CA TRP A 446 -13.06 13.77 23.68
C TRP A 446 -12.29 12.84 22.74
N GLU A 447 -12.35 11.54 22.95
CA GLU A 447 -11.86 10.61 21.93
C GLU A 447 -12.77 10.61 20.72
N THR A 448 -12.15 10.71 19.54
CA THR A 448 -12.89 10.71 18.30
C THR A 448 -13.17 9.27 17.90
N ARG A 449 -14.45 8.91 17.93
CA ARG A 449 -14.97 7.64 17.42
C ARG A 449 -15.39 7.77 15.96
N PHE A 450 -15.23 6.67 15.22
CA PHE A 450 -15.73 6.48 13.86
C PHE A 450 -16.69 5.30 13.85
N CYS A 451 -17.79 5.42 13.13
CA CYS A 451 -18.86 4.44 13.09
C CYS A 451 -19.28 4.24 11.64
N SER A 452 -19.50 2.99 11.25
CA SER A 452 -19.97 2.61 9.92
C SER A 452 -21.43 2.97 9.68
N ASP A 453 -22.27 2.84 10.72
CA ASP A 453 -23.69 3.13 10.67
C ASP A 453 -24.01 4.51 11.28
N THR A 454 -24.26 5.48 10.40
CA THR A 454 -24.64 6.85 10.77
C THR A 454 -25.94 6.95 11.57
N THR A 455 -26.75 5.89 11.62
CA THR A 455 -28.00 5.85 12.39
C THR A 455 -27.80 5.48 13.87
N ASN A 456 -26.65 4.89 14.22
CA ASN A 456 -26.32 4.46 15.59
C ASN A 456 -24.95 4.99 16.11
N CYS A 457 -24.48 6.12 15.57
CA CYS A 457 -23.26 6.78 16.05
C CYS A 457 -23.39 7.44 17.44
N SER A 458 -24.50 7.23 18.16
CA SER A 458 -24.76 7.89 19.45
C SER A 458 -24.07 7.23 20.67
N SER A 459 -23.73 5.94 20.57
CA SER A 459 -23.06 5.18 21.63
C SER A 459 -22.00 4.24 21.05
N TYR A 460 -20.86 4.09 21.72
CA TYR A 460 -19.78 3.18 21.31
C TYR A 460 -20.25 1.72 21.27
N ASN A 461 -20.02 1.05 20.14
CA ASN A 461 -20.22 -0.37 19.96
C ASN A 461 -18.86 -1.06 20.13
N GLY A 462 -18.60 -1.56 21.34
CA GLY A 462 -17.40 -2.34 21.61
C GLY A 462 -17.45 -3.75 21.00
N PRO A 463 -16.36 -4.52 21.17
CA PRO A 463 -16.31 -5.94 20.83
C PRO A 463 -17.54 -6.69 21.39
N ASN A 464 -18.22 -7.47 20.54
CA ASN A 464 -19.57 -8.00 20.83
C ASN A 464 -19.60 -9.51 21.15
N GLY A 465 -18.45 -10.18 21.07
CA GLY A 465 -18.29 -11.62 21.28
C GLY A 465 -18.75 -12.50 20.13
N VAL A 466 -19.00 -11.93 18.94
CA VAL A 466 -19.47 -12.61 17.73
C VAL A 466 -18.59 -12.20 16.56
N TRP A 467 -18.17 -13.15 15.74
CA TRP A 467 -17.41 -12.83 14.54
C TRP A 467 -18.28 -12.10 13.52
N ASP A 468 -17.89 -10.88 13.19
CA ASP A 468 -18.59 -10.04 12.23
C ASP A 468 -18.03 -10.18 10.83
N SER A 469 -18.82 -10.86 9.98
CA SER A 469 -18.48 -10.99 8.56
C SER A 469 -18.55 -9.66 7.80
N ALA A 470 -19.20 -8.63 8.31
CA ALA A 470 -19.30 -7.33 7.63
C ALA A 470 -19.30 -6.20 8.67
N THR A 471 -18.15 -5.57 8.83
CA THR A 471 -17.94 -4.47 9.80
C THR A 471 -16.88 -3.50 9.29
N THR A 472 -16.66 -2.39 9.99
CA THR A 472 -15.47 -1.56 9.78
C THR A 472 -14.32 -2.14 10.60
N ILE A 473 -13.34 -2.67 9.89
CA ILE A 473 -12.07 -3.10 10.48
C ILE A 473 -11.11 -1.92 10.57
N TRP A 474 -10.23 -1.93 11.55
CA TRP A 474 -9.26 -0.86 11.76
C TRP A 474 -8.01 -1.35 12.46
N VAL A 475 -6.92 -0.61 12.25
CA VAL A 475 -5.63 -0.87 12.88
C VAL A 475 -4.97 0.46 13.27
N PRO A 476 -4.39 0.54 14.49
CA PRO A 476 -3.58 1.67 14.91
C PRO A 476 -2.12 1.52 14.46
N THR A 477 -1.43 2.65 14.36
CA THR A 477 0.03 2.80 14.40
C THR A 477 0.33 4.06 15.22
N TRP A 478 1.55 4.19 15.73
CA TRP A 478 1.90 5.34 16.56
C TRP A 478 3.11 6.10 16.01
N VAL A 479 3.34 7.30 16.52
CA VAL A 479 4.50 8.13 16.19
C VAL A 479 4.87 8.96 17.40
N ALA A 480 6.13 8.95 17.83
CA ALA A 480 6.60 9.85 18.87
C ALA A 480 6.92 11.25 18.29
N PHE A 481 6.45 12.31 18.93
CA PHE A 481 6.78 13.70 18.61
C PHE A 481 7.84 14.25 19.56
N THR A 482 9.09 14.32 19.10
CA THR A 482 10.19 14.76 19.98
C THR A 482 10.59 16.21 19.78
N ASP A 483 11.11 16.82 20.84
CA ASP A 483 11.84 18.10 20.77
C ASP A 483 13.36 17.84 20.70
N ASN A 484 14.15 18.92 20.76
CA ASN A 484 15.58 18.89 20.92
C ASN A 484 15.95 18.14 22.21
N ALA A 485 16.61 17.01 22.04
CA ALA A 485 17.07 16.24 23.17
C ALA A 485 18.30 16.90 23.82
N TRP A 486 18.23 17.04 25.14
CA TRP A 486 19.30 17.58 25.96
C TRP A 486 20.16 16.44 26.50
N PRO A 487 21.49 16.55 26.39
CA PRO A 487 22.37 15.61 27.07
C PRO A 487 22.39 15.93 28.56
N HIS A 488 22.41 14.87 29.36
CA HIS A 488 22.51 14.87 30.82
C HIS A 488 23.64 13.92 31.22
N THR A 489 24.36 14.25 32.29
CA THR A 489 25.45 13.43 32.82
C THR A 489 25.07 12.89 34.20
N ALA A 490 25.26 11.59 34.44
CA ALA A 490 25.19 11.00 35.78
C ALA A 490 26.50 10.27 36.14
N ALA A 491 26.73 10.05 37.43
CA ALA A 491 27.86 9.23 37.87
C ALA A 491 27.71 7.78 37.37
N ALA A 492 28.83 7.09 37.16
CA ALA A 492 28.79 5.66 36.83
C ALA A 492 28.05 4.86 37.93
N GLY A 493 27.07 4.05 37.52
CA GLY A 493 26.27 3.21 38.42
C GLY A 493 25.11 3.92 39.12
N VAL A 494 24.79 5.16 38.76
CA VAL A 494 23.58 5.87 39.23
C VAL A 494 22.51 5.79 38.15
N SER A 495 21.31 5.35 38.52
CA SER A 495 20.19 5.10 37.63
C SER A 495 19.42 6.35 37.20
N GLU A 496 19.63 7.50 37.87
CA GLU A 496 18.85 8.72 37.61
C GLU A 496 19.76 9.94 37.38
N PRO A 497 19.53 10.74 36.34
CA PRO A 497 20.31 11.94 36.06
C PRO A 497 19.96 13.07 37.04
N THR A 498 20.86 13.38 37.97
CA THR A 498 20.78 14.64 38.72
C THR A 498 21.35 15.79 37.88
N TRP A 499 20.65 16.92 37.77
CA TRP A 499 21.11 18.14 37.05
C TRP A 499 22.43 18.76 37.56
N SER A 500 22.99 18.24 38.65
CA SER A 500 24.31 18.62 39.12
C SER A 500 25.00 17.45 39.81
N TYR A 501 25.84 16.74 39.06
CA TYR A 501 26.77 15.79 39.64
C TYR A 501 27.99 16.55 40.22
N SER A 502 28.27 16.29 41.51
CA SER A 502 29.52 16.69 42.15
C SER A 502 30.45 15.47 42.24
N PRO A 503 31.64 15.52 41.61
CA PRO A 503 32.54 14.37 41.47
C PRO A 503 33.32 14.03 42.75
N GLN A 504 33.66 12.74 42.89
CA GLN A 504 34.73 12.27 43.77
C GLN A 504 36.12 12.60 43.20
N CYS A 505 37.15 12.71 44.04
CA CYS A 505 38.53 12.97 43.62
C CYS A 505 39.07 11.90 42.66
N VAL A 506 39.65 12.32 41.53
CA VAL A 506 40.35 11.44 40.58
C VAL A 506 41.84 11.40 40.91
N ALA A 507 42.32 10.25 41.39
CA ALA A 507 43.74 10.03 41.70
C ALA A 507 44.62 10.06 40.43
N GLU A 508 45.92 10.31 40.59
CA GLU A 508 46.89 10.21 39.49
C GLU A 508 46.95 8.78 38.94
N GLY A 509 46.97 8.65 37.62
CA GLY A 509 46.91 7.35 36.94
C GLY A 509 45.54 6.67 37.02
N ALA A 510 44.50 7.35 37.49
CA ALA A 510 43.13 6.84 37.55
C ALA A 510 42.22 7.54 36.53
N ALA A 511 41.12 6.85 36.19
CA ALA A 511 40.05 7.33 35.34
C ALA A 511 38.77 7.55 36.16
N THR A 512 37.94 8.51 35.73
CA THR A 512 36.55 8.62 36.17
C THR A 512 35.61 8.54 34.98
N PHE A 513 34.42 7.99 35.21
CA PHE A 513 33.41 7.78 34.17
C PHE A 513 32.12 8.52 34.51
N ALA A 514 31.45 8.99 33.47
CA ALA A 514 30.08 9.51 33.56
C ALA A 514 29.21 8.87 32.48
N SER A 515 28.02 8.44 32.88
CA SER A 515 26.99 7.98 31.95
C SER A 515 26.32 9.20 31.34
N ILE A 516 26.11 9.16 30.04
CA ILE A 516 25.43 10.20 29.27
C ILE A 516 24.05 9.69 28.92
N TYR A 517 23.04 10.46 29.32
CA TYR A 517 21.65 10.24 28.99
C TYR A 517 21.19 11.37 28.08
N VAL A 518 20.35 11.08 27.10
CA VAL A 518 19.91 12.07 26.12
C VAL A 518 18.42 11.87 25.89
N PHE A 519 17.64 12.86 26.29
CA PHE A 519 16.20 12.86 26.16
C PHE A 519 15.68 14.28 26.02
N ASP A 520 14.48 14.44 25.49
CA ASP A 520 13.80 15.73 25.39
C ASP A 520 13.07 16.09 26.69
N GLU A 521 12.31 17.19 26.67
CA GLU A 521 11.60 17.68 27.86
C GLU A 521 10.44 16.79 28.33
N PHE A 522 10.06 15.78 27.53
CA PHE A 522 9.07 14.75 27.84
C PHE A 522 9.72 13.38 28.08
N MET A 523 11.05 13.36 28.20
CA MET A 523 11.83 12.16 28.51
C MET A 523 11.83 11.14 27.34
N ASN A 524 11.50 11.59 26.13
CA ASN A 524 11.63 10.77 24.92
C ASN A 524 13.06 10.87 24.37
N SER A 525 13.54 9.76 23.81
CA SER A 525 14.85 9.72 23.17
C SER A 525 14.87 10.48 21.84
N PRO A 526 16.03 11.05 21.43
CA PRO A 526 16.14 11.85 20.22
C PRO A 526 15.77 11.11 18.94
N ALA A 527 15.25 11.84 17.95
CA ALA A 527 14.98 11.32 16.62
C ALA A 527 16.26 10.86 15.88
N ALA A 528 16.05 9.93 14.94
CA ALA A 528 17.10 9.37 14.10
C ALA A 528 17.92 10.42 13.34
N GLY A 529 19.24 10.25 13.34
CA GLY A 529 20.18 11.21 12.75
C GLY A 529 20.71 12.26 13.74
N THR A 530 20.25 12.25 14.99
CA THR A 530 20.92 12.97 16.08
C THR A 530 22.32 12.40 16.28
N THR A 531 23.33 13.27 16.34
CA THR A 531 24.73 12.86 16.49
C THR A 531 25.35 13.44 17.75
N TYR A 532 26.42 12.79 18.22
CA TYR A 532 27.09 13.13 19.47
C TYR A 532 28.49 13.67 19.18
N THR A 533 28.82 14.87 19.68
CA THR A 533 30.15 15.45 19.49
C THR A 533 31.20 14.62 20.23
N ASP A 534 32.47 14.83 19.91
CA ASP A 534 33.54 14.35 20.80
C ASP A 534 33.52 15.14 22.12
N PRO A 535 33.88 14.51 23.25
CA PRO A 535 33.93 15.20 24.52
C PRO A 535 35.09 16.21 24.53
N VAL A 536 34.90 17.32 25.23
CA VAL A 536 35.86 18.44 25.30
C VAL A 536 36.19 18.75 26.76
N LEU A 537 37.46 19.08 27.03
CA LEU A 537 37.88 19.64 28.31
C LEU A 537 37.70 21.18 28.27
N ASP A 538 36.64 21.68 28.87
CA ASP A 538 36.27 23.11 28.85
C ASP A 538 37.08 23.96 29.83
N LYS A 539 37.45 23.37 30.98
CA LYS A 539 38.28 23.99 32.03
C LYS A 539 39.13 22.88 32.65
N GLY A 540 40.43 23.04 32.80
CA GLY A 540 41.28 21.99 33.40
C GLY A 540 42.74 22.05 32.97
N ASP A 541 43.53 21.08 33.40
CA ASP A 541 44.94 20.91 33.02
C ASP A 541 45.02 20.07 31.75
N PRO A 542 45.86 20.44 30.77
CA PRO A 542 46.01 19.71 29.50
C PRO A 542 46.44 18.24 29.67
N LYS A 543 46.83 17.81 30.87
CA LYS A 543 47.13 16.42 31.20
C LYS A 543 45.90 15.56 31.50
N ILE A 544 44.72 16.15 31.60
CA ILE A 544 43.46 15.42 31.60
C ILE A 544 43.07 15.14 30.14
N THR A 545 42.95 13.86 29.79
CA THR A 545 42.44 13.44 28.49
C THR A 545 40.99 12.99 28.62
N VAL A 546 40.19 13.25 27.58
CA VAL A 546 38.77 12.89 27.57
C VAL A 546 38.45 12.03 26.36
N ALA A 547 37.63 11.01 26.57
CA ALA A 547 37.19 10.08 25.53
C ALA A 547 35.71 9.73 25.73
N LYS A 548 35.05 9.29 24.65
CA LYS A 548 33.68 8.78 24.70
C LYS A 548 33.65 7.32 24.28
N HIS A 549 32.79 6.54 24.92
CA HIS A 549 32.67 5.09 24.71
C HIS A 549 31.21 4.70 24.60
N GLY A 550 30.92 3.73 23.73
CA GLY A 550 29.62 3.08 23.68
C GLY A 550 28.48 3.91 23.12
N PHE A 551 28.74 5.00 22.38
CA PHE A 551 27.69 5.76 21.69
C PHE A 551 27.14 4.99 20.48
N PHE A 552 25.82 4.86 20.44
CA PHE A 552 25.08 4.20 19.36
C PHE A 552 24.30 5.22 18.52
N GLU A 553 24.01 4.84 17.27
CA GLU A 553 23.14 5.63 16.40
C GLU A 553 21.67 5.42 16.78
N GLU A 554 20.90 6.51 16.73
CA GLU A 554 19.45 6.46 16.89
C GLU A 554 18.82 5.80 15.65
N PRO A 555 18.10 4.67 15.80
CA PRO A 555 17.30 4.10 14.71
C PRO A 555 16.06 4.97 14.44
N ASP A 556 15.34 4.72 13.34
CA ASP A 556 14.06 5.40 12.98
C ASP A 556 12.87 4.43 12.75
N ASN A 557 13.00 3.15 13.11
CA ASN A 557 12.02 2.14 12.68
C ASN A 557 10.98 1.83 13.77
N TRP A 558 9.81 1.35 13.34
CA TRP A 558 8.71 0.92 14.21
C TRP A 558 9.16 -0.07 15.30
N GLY A 559 9.98 -1.06 14.94
CA GLY A 559 10.55 -2.03 15.90
C GLY A 559 11.58 -1.45 16.88
N ALA A 560 11.81 -0.14 16.83
CA ALA A 560 12.66 0.60 17.76
C ALA A 560 11.85 1.57 18.63
N MET A 561 10.52 1.43 18.75
CA MET A 561 9.73 2.21 19.71
C MET A 561 10.28 2.10 21.14
N GLY A 562 10.76 0.92 21.55
CA GLY A 562 11.48 0.74 22.81
C GLY A 562 12.78 1.53 22.95
N LYS A 563 13.36 2.03 21.86
CA LYS A 563 14.51 2.96 21.84
C LYS A 563 14.11 4.43 21.69
N TYR A 564 12.81 4.74 21.65
CA TYR A 564 12.29 6.10 21.78
C TYR A 564 11.76 6.39 23.19
N GLY A 565 12.00 5.50 24.15
CA GLY A 565 11.42 5.59 25.48
C GLY A 565 10.11 4.82 25.65
N LEU A 566 9.59 4.17 24.61
CA LEU A 566 8.25 3.57 24.59
C LEU A 566 8.29 2.12 24.11
N ASP A 567 8.63 1.16 24.98
CA ASP A 567 8.58 -0.25 24.62
C ASP A 567 7.16 -0.78 24.79
N PHE A 568 6.45 -0.96 23.68
CA PHE A 568 5.09 -1.48 23.69
C PHE A 568 4.82 -2.42 22.52
N ASP A 569 3.75 -3.20 22.66
CA ASP A 569 3.24 -4.06 21.59
C ASP A 569 1.71 -4.04 21.55
N TYR A 570 1.14 -4.27 20.37
CA TYR A 570 -0.30 -4.36 20.15
C TYR A 570 -0.68 -5.83 19.99
N TRP A 571 -1.24 -6.42 21.06
CA TRP A 571 -1.29 -7.87 21.23
C TRP A 571 -2.70 -8.40 21.50
N PRO A 572 -3.09 -9.57 20.94
CA PRO A 572 -4.39 -10.17 21.21
C PRO A 572 -4.44 -10.85 22.58
N VAL A 573 -5.48 -10.54 23.36
CA VAL A 573 -5.78 -11.13 24.66
C VAL A 573 -7.25 -11.50 24.79
N LEU A 574 -7.59 -12.33 25.77
CA LEU A 574 -9.01 -12.50 26.14
C LEU A 574 -9.55 -11.17 26.70
N PRO A 575 -10.86 -10.87 26.54
CA PRO A 575 -11.47 -9.66 27.09
C PRO A 575 -11.20 -9.44 28.60
N GLY A 576 -11.17 -10.53 29.37
CA GLY A 576 -10.84 -10.52 30.80
C GLY A 576 -9.35 -10.58 31.16
N GLY A 577 -8.45 -10.54 30.16
CA GLY A 577 -7.01 -10.73 30.32
C GLY A 577 -6.56 -12.19 30.15
N GLY A 578 -5.28 -12.36 29.80
CA GLY A 578 -4.66 -13.67 29.55
C GLY A 578 -4.51 -14.02 28.07
N ALA A 579 -3.98 -15.22 27.81
CA ALA A 579 -3.64 -15.67 26.46
C ALA A 579 -4.87 -15.79 25.57
N CYS A 580 -4.83 -15.19 24.38
CA CYS A 580 -5.79 -15.45 23.32
C CYS A 580 -5.62 -16.89 22.80
N ALA A 581 -6.39 -17.82 23.35
CA ALA A 581 -6.37 -19.23 22.95
C ALA A 581 -7.74 -19.87 23.20
N ALA A 582 -8.14 -20.76 22.29
CA ALA A 582 -9.34 -21.56 22.49
C ALA A 582 -9.15 -22.51 23.69
N PRO A 583 -10.20 -22.72 24.53
CA PRO A 583 -10.13 -23.66 25.64
C PRO A 583 -10.00 -25.10 25.13
N ALA A 584 -9.50 -26.01 25.98
CA ALA A 584 -9.27 -27.41 25.60
C ALA A 584 -10.54 -28.19 25.19
N SER A 585 -11.73 -27.71 25.53
CA SER A 585 -13.02 -28.29 25.13
C SER A 585 -13.96 -27.17 24.71
N PRO A 586 -13.75 -26.60 23.51
CA PRO A 586 -14.48 -25.43 23.09
C PRO A 586 -15.86 -25.82 22.55
N THR A 587 -16.88 -25.12 23.01
CA THR A 587 -18.29 -25.29 22.55
C THR A 587 -18.72 -24.20 21.58
N ALA A 588 -17.91 -23.15 21.45
CA ALA A 588 -18.10 -22.01 20.57
C ALA A 588 -16.73 -21.36 20.31
N PRO A 589 -16.59 -20.61 19.19
CA PRO A 589 -15.36 -19.88 18.90
C PRO A 589 -14.99 -18.92 20.03
N THR A 590 -13.71 -18.66 20.20
CA THR A 590 -13.19 -17.80 21.27
C THR A 590 -12.90 -16.39 20.74
N ALA A 591 -13.57 -15.39 21.31
CA ALA A 591 -13.33 -13.99 21.01
C ALA A 591 -12.08 -13.49 21.75
N CYS A 592 -11.21 -12.80 21.03
CA CYS A 592 -10.08 -12.07 21.58
C CYS A 592 -10.13 -10.61 21.15
N VAL A 593 -9.56 -9.73 21.95
CA VAL A 593 -9.46 -8.30 21.65
C VAL A 593 -8.00 -7.91 21.55
N LEU A 594 -7.68 -6.98 20.65
CA LEU A 594 -6.35 -6.40 20.57
C LEU A 594 -6.24 -5.26 21.59
N LYS A 595 -5.10 -5.19 22.28
CA LYS A 595 -4.81 -4.13 23.27
C LYS A 595 -3.37 -3.67 23.15
N LEU A 596 -3.15 -2.40 23.44
CA LEU A 596 -1.83 -1.80 23.57
C LEU A 596 -1.24 -2.15 24.95
N PHE A 597 -0.01 -2.66 24.97
CA PHE A 597 0.71 -3.02 26.18
C PHE A 597 2.07 -2.35 26.22
N PHE A 598 2.24 -1.40 27.14
CA PHE A 598 3.56 -0.90 27.50
C PHE A 598 4.28 -1.92 28.38
N MET A 599 5.59 -2.09 28.18
CA MET A 599 6.42 -3.08 28.86
C MET A 599 7.52 -2.38 29.64
N ASP A 600 8.36 -1.63 28.94
CA ASP A 600 9.51 -0.93 29.50
C ASP A 600 9.61 0.48 28.92
N PHE A 601 10.41 1.33 29.56
CA PHE A 601 10.68 2.68 29.12
C PHE A 601 12.19 2.89 29.14
N GLU A 602 12.74 3.38 28.02
CA GLU A 602 14.17 3.66 27.94
C GLU A 602 14.54 4.79 28.89
N ASP A 603 15.64 4.64 29.62
CA ASP A 603 16.18 5.66 30.53
C ASP A 603 16.93 6.79 29.80
N GLY A 604 17.03 6.70 28.47
CA GLY A 604 17.75 7.63 27.61
C GLY A 604 19.28 7.44 27.61
N PHE A 605 19.83 6.36 28.18
CA PHE A 605 21.28 6.13 28.19
C PHE A 605 21.85 6.03 26.78
N ARG A 606 22.95 6.74 26.49
CA ARG A 606 23.59 6.77 25.17
C ARG A 606 25.05 6.37 25.16
N GLY A 607 25.71 6.38 26.30
CA GLY A 607 27.11 5.99 26.38
C GLY A 607 27.80 6.58 27.58
N THR A 608 29.12 6.50 27.61
CA THR A 608 29.92 6.99 28.73
C THR A 608 31.01 7.93 28.25
N ILE A 609 31.27 8.98 29.01
CA ILE A 609 32.50 9.77 28.89
C ILE A 609 33.51 9.30 29.94
N GLU A 610 34.78 9.22 29.53
CA GLU A 610 35.92 8.90 30.37
C GLU A 610 36.81 10.14 30.50
N ALA A 611 37.21 10.47 31.72
CA ALA A 611 38.22 11.49 32.00
C ALA A 611 39.41 10.85 32.72
N ASP A 612 40.54 10.82 32.04
CA ASP A 612 41.78 10.18 32.47
C ASP A 612 42.76 11.17 33.08
N ASN A 613 43.21 10.89 34.30
CA ASN A 613 44.29 11.63 34.92
C ASN A 613 45.66 11.01 34.58
N THR A 614 46.29 11.49 33.52
CA THR A 614 47.59 10.96 33.05
C THR A 614 48.81 11.52 33.79
N LEU A 615 48.61 12.21 34.93
CA LEU A 615 49.69 12.69 35.78
C LEU A 615 50.53 11.55 36.37
N ALA A 616 51.83 11.81 36.57
CA ALA A 616 52.77 10.84 37.13
C ALA A 616 52.49 10.59 38.63
N THR A 617 52.49 9.33 39.06
CA THR A 617 52.14 8.87 40.42
C THR A 617 52.96 9.53 41.53
N GLY A 618 52.31 10.14 42.54
CA GLY A 618 52.97 10.78 43.67
C GLY A 618 52.13 11.42 44.80
N GLY A 619 50.79 11.62 44.72
CA GLY A 619 50.07 12.41 45.75
C GLY A 619 48.76 11.85 46.33
N THR A 620 48.59 11.94 47.67
CA THR A 620 47.28 11.87 48.38
C THR A 620 46.69 13.27 48.57
N CYS A 621 45.41 13.49 48.21
CA CYS A 621 44.72 14.79 48.10
C CYS A 621 44.78 15.70 49.34
N PRO A 622 45.25 16.97 49.18
CA PRO A 622 44.73 18.05 50.02
C PRO A 622 44.58 19.42 49.30
N ALA A 623 44.65 19.51 47.97
CA ALA A 623 44.36 20.76 47.23
C ALA A 623 43.64 20.47 45.90
N LEU A 624 42.38 20.89 45.79
CA LEU A 624 41.47 20.55 44.70
C LEU A 624 41.68 21.45 43.49
N LYS A 625 42.11 20.90 42.34
CA LYS A 625 41.93 21.54 41.02
C LYS A 625 40.66 21.00 40.39
N THR A 626 39.83 21.89 39.85
CA THR A 626 38.59 21.52 39.17
C THR A 626 38.81 21.42 37.66
N PHE A 627 38.30 20.37 37.02
CA PHE A 627 38.12 20.31 35.58
C PHE A 627 36.64 20.29 35.19
N VAL A 628 36.35 20.56 33.93
CA VAL A 628 35.00 20.47 33.34
C VAL A 628 35.13 19.77 32.00
N THR A 629 34.40 18.68 31.82
CA THR A 629 34.24 17.97 30.55
C THR A 629 32.86 18.24 30.00
N SER A 630 32.72 18.56 28.71
CA SER A 630 31.42 18.63 28.05
C SER A 630 31.28 17.68 26.89
N ILE A 631 30.05 17.27 26.62
CA ILE A 631 29.65 16.59 25.40
C ILE A 631 28.45 17.30 24.81
N GLY A 632 28.40 17.40 23.48
CA GLY A 632 27.29 18.00 22.77
C GLY A 632 26.42 16.98 22.04
N THR A 633 25.14 17.31 21.92
CA THR A 633 24.21 16.68 20.97
C THR A 633 24.01 17.62 19.80
N VAL A 634 24.10 17.08 18.58
CA VAL A 634 23.77 17.78 17.34
C VAL A 634 22.47 17.15 16.85
N ASN A 635 21.37 17.81 17.17
CA ASN A 635 20.02 17.38 16.76
C ASN A 635 19.86 17.55 15.25
N VAL A 636 19.08 16.65 14.63
CA VAL A 636 18.90 16.52 13.16
C VAL A 636 18.66 17.87 12.47
N LYS A 637 17.92 18.77 13.11
CA LYS A 637 17.52 20.10 12.62
C LYS A 637 17.43 21.12 13.77
N GLY A 638 18.12 20.86 14.88
CA GLY A 638 18.09 21.68 16.09
C GLY A 638 19.44 22.34 16.39
N PRO A 639 19.50 23.21 17.41
CA PRO A 639 20.78 23.73 17.89
C PRO A 639 21.66 22.60 18.45
N THR A 640 22.96 22.83 18.48
CA THR A 640 23.87 22.01 19.28
C THR A 640 23.66 22.32 20.75
N LEU A 641 23.25 21.32 21.53
CA LEU A 641 23.10 21.42 22.98
C LEU A 641 24.28 20.75 23.67
N ARG A 642 24.62 21.15 24.90
CA ARG A 642 25.78 20.61 25.62
C ARG A 642 25.47 20.32 27.07
N ALA A 643 25.96 19.18 27.54
CA ALA A 643 26.05 18.83 28.94
C ALA A 643 27.48 19.05 29.39
N SER A 644 27.66 19.55 30.61
CA SER A 644 28.97 19.68 31.22
C SER A 644 28.98 18.95 32.56
N GLN A 645 30.00 18.14 32.77
CA GLN A 645 30.33 17.54 34.06
C GLN A 645 31.56 18.25 34.61
N SER A 646 31.59 18.52 35.92
CA SER A 646 32.81 18.98 36.60
C SER A 646 33.51 17.82 37.32
N GLY A 647 34.83 17.90 37.45
CA GLY A 647 35.75 16.92 38.01
C GLY A 647 36.71 17.56 39.02
N GLN A 648 37.25 16.81 39.99
CA GLN A 648 38.32 17.30 40.89
C GLN A 648 39.55 16.37 40.85
N TYR A 649 40.76 16.93 40.76
CA TYR A 649 42.03 16.21 40.64
C TYR A 649 43.20 17.00 41.26
N ALA A 650 44.33 16.33 41.49
CA ALA A 650 45.57 16.91 42.02
C ALA A 650 46.56 17.23 40.87
N PRO A 651 47.44 18.24 41.02
CA PRO A 651 48.55 18.50 40.09
C PRO A 651 49.71 17.49 40.19
#